data_AF-A0A086PQT0-F1
#
_entry.id   AF-A0A086PQT0-F1
#
_cell.length_a   1.000
_cell.length_b   1.000
_cell.length_c   1.000
_cell.angle_alpha   90.00
_cell.angle_beta   90.00
_cell.angle_gamma   90.00
#
_symmetry.space_group_name_H-M   'P 1'
#
loop_
_entity.id
_entity.type
_entity.pdbx_description
1 polymer ?
#
loop_
_entity_poly.entity_id
_entity_poly.type
_entity_poly.pdbx_seq_one_letter_code
_entity_poly.pdbx_strand_id
1 'polypeptide(L)'
;MDFHCWDSFSVLRGAGLFPSRRIVFEVENLNNASPATVSRAGIVYVSATDVGWKPLVLSWLNARAQTGPAASEEKALLTPLFEKYLFGANTLDFALRELRHVMPVSAQILTVQVLNLLAALLRHFETRNEALTSLQYERVLTYALTWGVGGLLETEDRLRFDAFLKSLGAPHACEEGLTLFDYWVELETKTFQKWSAREWTPPPGSATFSSILAPTTDSERQGKRKGRAEYLVTNLLSLPHSRNPPSFQAVLLVGGPGTAKTSTALMFFSKYQLSERLWKRVNLSSATTPERFQQTVEAELERKTGKTYCPPGGKQMTLFLDDMSMPFVNAWGDQVTLELGRQLIEQGGMYFLDKDKRGDFKTVIGMQYLGAMNHPGGGRNDIPNRLKSKFFSFNMILPSLASVDNIYGAMLRSRFTPKAASPKVVELSSRLTKATIDLWLNVKKTLLPTPNRFHYVFNMRDLSRVFQGVLSCPLEVLTSEERLVGLWKNECLRVFADKLSREVDKQFVHQAAHEVCSTHFGRELAKAVHETPWFADFLREGVEDESGELLPAPKIYEPVPSLDVVRAKVNFYLEKYNEDNPSKQMNLVMFDAAVTHLMAISRIIQMPRGSAMLVGVGGSGKQSLARLAAYIAGHFTFQITVTKTYNDNALFDDLRCLYASAGQKNQATTFLLTDLEIKSEGFLEYFNSLLSTGEVAGLFAKDERDSKKNAEIHLVNFRGRQLRATETRFLPLFYVREVTDMHLYIDT
;
A
#
# COMPACT_ATOMS: atom_id res chain seq x y z
N MET A 1 44.13 -12.46 -8.05
CA MET A 1 42.79 -12.64 -7.45
C MET A 1 42.27 -13.96 -7.97
N ASP A 2 42.43 -14.98 -7.14
CA ASP A 2 42.03 -16.35 -7.44
C ASP A 2 40.52 -16.40 -7.62
N PHE A 3 40.09 -16.66 -8.84
CA PHE A 3 38.73 -17.07 -9.11
C PHE A 3 38.56 -18.46 -8.48
N HIS A 4 37.84 -18.54 -7.36
CA HIS A 4 37.29 -19.81 -6.88
C HIS A 4 36.25 -20.29 -7.90
N CYS A 5 36.76 -20.93 -8.95
CA CYS A 5 36.03 -21.72 -9.91
C CYS A 5 35.57 -22.98 -9.17
N TRP A 6 34.27 -23.24 -9.16
CA TRP A 6 33.62 -24.33 -8.41
C TRP A 6 34.38 -25.67 -8.46
N ASP A 7 34.61 -26.28 -7.30
CA ASP A 7 35.28 -27.59 -7.06
C ASP A 7 34.51 -28.83 -7.57
N SER A 8 33.70 -28.69 -8.62
CA SER A 8 32.91 -29.79 -9.20
C SER A 8 33.10 -29.90 -10.71
N PHE A 9 34.31 -29.62 -11.19
CA PHE A 9 34.66 -29.71 -12.62
C PHE A 9 34.89 -31.15 -13.12
N SER A 10 34.72 -32.17 -12.27
CA SER A 10 34.95 -33.58 -12.62
C SER A 10 33.79 -34.27 -13.33
N VAL A 11 32.56 -33.73 -13.30
CA VAL A 11 31.38 -34.41 -13.89
C VAL A 11 31.02 -33.92 -15.30
N LEU A 12 31.43 -32.70 -15.71
CA LEU A 12 31.05 -32.15 -17.02
C LEU A 12 32.09 -32.34 -18.14
N ARG A 13 33.34 -32.74 -17.84
CA ARG A 13 34.31 -33.10 -18.89
C ARG A 13 34.03 -34.45 -19.56
N GLY A 14 33.26 -35.33 -18.91
CA GLY A 14 32.85 -36.64 -19.47
C GLY A 14 31.44 -36.66 -20.08
N ALA A 15 30.61 -35.66 -19.79
CA ALA A 15 29.24 -35.57 -20.30
C ALA A 15 29.18 -34.52 -21.42
N GLY A 16 29.62 -34.89 -22.62
CA GLY A 16 29.34 -34.09 -23.81
C GLY A 16 27.83 -33.83 -23.92
N LEU A 17 27.43 -32.60 -24.27
CA LEU A 17 26.02 -32.31 -24.53
C LEU A 17 25.54 -33.24 -25.64
N PHE A 18 24.60 -34.15 -25.35
CA PHE A 18 24.07 -35.05 -26.37
C PHE A 18 23.49 -34.23 -27.54
N PRO A 19 23.74 -34.62 -28.81
CA PRO A 19 23.23 -33.90 -29.99
C PRO A 19 21.71 -33.71 -30.01
N SER A 20 20.97 -34.51 -29.24
CA SER A 20 19.51 -34.45 -29.08
C SER A 20 19.02 -33.37 -28.12
N ARG A 21 19.90 -32.69 -27.37
CA ARG A 21 19.51 -31.66 -26.39
C ARG A 21 19.83 -30.27 -26.92
N ARG A 22 18.83 -29.38 -26.89
CA ARG A 22 18.99 -27.95 -27.22
C ARG A 22 18.74 -27.11 -25.97
N ILE A 23 19.57 -26.09 -25.76
CA ILE A 23 19.37 -25.09 -24.71
C ILE A 23 18.94 -23.81 -25.41
N VAL A 24 17.80 -23.26 -25.00
CA VAL A 24 17.25 -22.03 -25.57
C VAL A 24 17.14 -21.00 -24.46
N PHE A 25 17.60 -19.79 -24.74
CA PHE A 25 17.48 -18.65 -23.85
C PHE A 25 16.55 -17.62 -24.49
N GLU A 26 15.48 -17.27 -23.79
CA GLU A 26 14.64 -16.13 -24.15
C GLU A 26 15.05 -14.96 -23.27
N VAL A 27 15.79 -14.03 -23.86
CA VAL A 27 16.36 -12.86 -23.19
C VAL A 27 15.86 -11.58 -23.86
N GLU A 28 15.68 -10.52 -23.08
CA GLU A 28 15.26 -9.21 -23.60
C GLU A 28 16.42 -8.47 -24.28
N ASN A 29 17.61 -8.54 -23.69
CA ASN A 29 18.83 -7.95 -24.25
C ASN A 29 20.07 -8.76 -23.85
N LEU A 30 21.17 -8.52 -24.57
CA LEU A 30 22.48 -9.14 -24.34
C LEU A 30 23.55 -8.10 -23.96
N ASN A 31 23.13 -6.94 -23.44
CA ASN A 31 24.02 -5.80 -23.20
C ASN A 31 25.16 -6.10 -22.20
N ASN A 32 24.94 -7.09 -21.33
CA ASN A 32 25.89 -7.52 -20.30
C ASN A 32 26.74 -8.74 -20.71
N ALA A 33 26.62 -9.22 -21.95
CA ALA A 33 27.38 -10.36 -22.45
C ALA A 33 28.59 -9.92 -23.28
N SER A 34 29.75 -10.54 -23.07
CA SER A 34 30.92 -10.29 -23.91
C SER A 34 30.71 -10.86 -25.32
N PRO A 35 31.26 -10.22 -26.38
CA PRO A 35 31.19 -10.75 -27.75
C PRO A 35 31.73 -12.18 -27.86
N ALA A 36 32.75 -12.53 -27.08
CA ALA A 36 33.30 -13.88 -27.02
C ALA A 36 32.29 -14.92 -26.52
N THR A 37 31.46 -14.57 -25.53
CA THR A 37 30.37 -15.43 -25.04
C THR A 37 29.29 -15.61 -26.09
N VAL A 38 28.89 -14.50 -26.73
CA VAL A 38 27.84 -14.48 -27.75
C VAL A 38 28.24 -15.30 -28.99
N SER A 39 29.52 -15.29 -29.37
CA SER A 39 30.04 -16.04 -30.53
C SER A 39 29.90 -17.57 -30.42
N ARG A 40 29.70 -18.09 -29.21
CA ARG A 40 29.58 -19.53 -28.95
C ARG A 40 28.12 -20.02 -28.98
N ALA A 41 27.16 -19.13 -29.16
CA ALA A 41 25.74 -19.43 -29.22
C ALA A 41 25.15 -19.04 -30.58
N GLY A 42 24.16 -19.81 -31.05
CA GLY A 42 23.34 -19.38 -32.18
C GLY A 42 22.39 -18.27 -31.72
N ILE A 43 22.57 -17.06 -32.26
CA ILE A 43 21.73 -15.91 -31.93
C ILE A 43 20.64 -15.73 -32.99
N VAL A 44 19.39 -15.72 -32.55
CA VAL A 44 18.24 -15.36 -33.38
C VAL A 44 17.74 -14.01 -32.87
N TYR A 45 17.98 -12.96 -33.65
CA TYR A 45 17.46 -11.63 -33.36
C TYR A 45 16.04 -11.50 -33.91
N VAL A 46 15.07 -11.19 -33.06
CA VAL A 46 13.69 -10.92 -33.48
C VAL A 46 13.48 -9.42 -33.41
N SER A 47 13.42 -8.76 -34.56
CA SER A 47 13.16 -7.33 -34.60
C SER A 47 11.70 -7.02 -34.27
N ALA A 48 11.49 -5.95 -33.50
CA ALA A 48 10.15 -5.42 -33.25
C ALA A 48 9.47 -4.90 -34.53
N THR A 49 10.23 -4.59 -35.59
CA THR A 49 9.68 -4.22 -36.91
C THR A 49 9.12 -5.41 -37.66
N ASP A 50 9.71 -6.59 -37.48
CA ASP A 50 9.44 -7.76 -38.34
C ASP A 50 8.23 -8.55 -37.86
N VAL A 51 8.10 -8.73 -36.54
CA VAL A 51 6.95 -9.41 -35.92
C VAL A 51 5.91 -8.40 -35.43
N GLY A 52 6.31 -7.17 -35.05
CA GLY A 52 5.38 -6.11 -34.67
C GLY A 52 4.39 -6.46 -33.54
N TRP A 53 3.37 -5.64 -33.39
CA TRP A 53 2.24 -5.88 -32.47
C TRP A 53 0.97 -6.34 -33.20
N LYS A 54 0.85 -6.07 -34.52
CA LYS A 54 -0.33 -6.43 -35.32
C LYS A 54 -0.65 -7.94 -35.31
N PRO A 55 0.34 -8.86 -35.39
CA PRO A 55 0.05 -10.29 -35.33
C PRO A 55 -0.59 -10.76 -34.02
N LEU A 56 -0.40 -10.04 -32.90
CA LEU A 56 -1.09 -10.36 -31.64
C LEU A 56 -2.60 -10.17 -31.75
N VAL A 57 -3.04 -9.13 -32.45
CA VAL A 57 -4.46 -8.87 -32.69
C VAL A 57 -5.04 -9.89 -33.66
N LEU A 58 -4.31 -10.18 -34.76
CA LEU A 58 -4.75 -11.15 -35.76
C LEU A 58 -4.83 -12.57 -35.19
N SER A 59 -3.85 -12.98 -34.39
CA SER A 59 -3.87 -14.30 -33.73
C SER A 59 -5.01 -14.40 -32.71
N TRP A 60 -5.26 -13.34 -31.95
CA TRP A 60 -6.38 -13.27 -31.01
C TRP A 60 -7.73 -13.36 -31.72
N LEU A 61 -7.92 -12.63 -32.83
CA LEU A 61 -9.13 -12.73 -33.65
C LEU A 61 -9.33 -14.13 -34.24
N ASN A 62 -8.24 -14.78 -34.69
CA ASN A 62 -8.28 -16.15 -35.21
C ASN A 62 -8.62 -17.17 -34.12
N ALA A 63 -8.07 -17.01 -32.92
CA ALA A 63 -8.41 -17.87 -31.77
C ALA A 63 -9.89 -17.72 -31.39
N ARG A 64 -10.40 -16.48 -31.35
CA ARG A 64 -11.81 -16.22 -31.06
C ARG A 64 -12.77 -16.79 -32.09
N ALA A 65 -12.38 -16.77 -33.36
CA ALA A 65 -13.15 -17.39 -34.44
C ALA A 65 -13.30 -18.92 -34.30
N GLN A 66 -12.60 -19.55 -33.35
CA GLN A 66 -12.74 -20.97 -33.04
C GLN A 66 -13.52 -21.24 -31.74
N THR A 67 -13.72 -20.24 -30.88
CA THR A 67 -14.22 -20.45 -29.50
C THR A 67 -15.39 -19.55 -29.08
N GLY A 68 -15.70 -18.48 -29.81
CA GLY A 68 -16.74 -17.52 -29.44
C GLY A 68 -18.18 -17.95 -29.78
N PRO A 69 -19.21 -17.38 -29.13
CA PRO A 69 -20.60 -17.47 -29.60
C PRO A 69 -20.70 -16.81 -30.98
N ALA A 70 -21.27 -17.51 -31.98
CA ALA A 70 -21.27 -17.05 -33.38
C ALA A 70 -19.87 -16.64 -33.91
N ALA A 71 -18.86 -17.49 -33.64
CA ALA A 71 -17.44 -17.21 -33.81
C ALA A 71 -17.02 -16.58 -35.16
N SER A 72 -17.68 -16.94 -36.27
CA SER A 72 -17.42 -16.35 -37.60
C SER A 72 -17.97 -14.92 -37.72
N GLU A 73 -19.16 -14.66 -37.16
CA GLU A 73 -19.81 -13.34 -37.19
C GLU A 73 -19.10 -12.35 -36.26
N GLU A 74 -18.67 -12.79 -35.08
CA GLU A 74 -17.90 -11.95 -34.15
C GLU A 74 -16.62 -11.42 -34.79
N LYS A 75 -15.85 -12.29 -35.47
CA LYS A 75 -14.64 -11.87 -36.18
C LYS A 75 -14.96 -10.89 -37.31
N ALA A 76 -16.04 -11.12 -38.06
CA ALA A 76 -16.47 -10.22 -39.13
C ALA A 76 -16.87 -8.83 -38.61
N LEU A 77 -17.43 -8.73 -37.41
CA LEU A 77 -17.80 -7.46 -36.76
C LEU A 77 -16.61 -6.75 -36.10
N LEU A 78 -15.70 -7.49 -35.47
CA LEU A 78 -14.55 -6.91 -34.76
C LEU A 78 -13.43 -6.44 -35.70
N THR A 79 -13.21 -7.13 -36.83
CA THR A 79 -12.10 -6.81 -37.75
C THR A 79 -12.16 -5.37 -38.27
N PRO A 80 -13.31 -4.85 -38.78
CA PRO A 80 -13.42 -3.45 -39.19
C PRO A 80 -13.24 -2.46 -38.04
N LEU A 81 -13.61 -2.83 -36.82
CA LEU A 81 -13.44 -1.97 -35.65
C LEU A 81 -11.97 -1.86 -35.23
N PHE A 82 -11.20 -2.95 -35.27
CA PHE A 82 -9.76 -2.90 -35.07
C PHE A 82 -9.05 -2.11 -36.17
N GLU A 83 -9.52 -2.22 -37.41
CA GLU A 83 -9.01 -1.39 -38.51
C GLU A 83 -9.28 0.10 -38.25
N LYS A 84 -10.53 0.46 -37.90
CA LYS A 84 -10.91 1.85 -37.61
C LYS A 84 -10.14 2.45 -36.43
N TYR A 85 -10.09 1.76 -35.29
CA TYR A 85 -9.61 2.35 -34.03
C TYR A 85 -8.16 2.03 -33.68
N LEU A 86 -7.53 1.02 -34.28
CA LEU A 86 -6.19 0.59 -33.88
C LEU A 86 -5.20 0.65 -35.05
N PHE A 87 -5.52 0.03 -36.18
CA PHE A 87 -4.61 -0.03 -37.33
C PHE A 87 -4.62 1.26 -38.16
N GLY A 88 -5.76 1.67 -38.70
CA GLY A 88 -5.90 2.84 -39.57
C GLY A 88 -5.66 4.17 -38.86
N ALA A 89 -6.09 4.28 -37.59
CA ALA A 89 -5.86 5.47 -36.78
C ALA A 89 -4.44 5.56 -36.18
N ASN A 90 -3.61 4.51 -36.30
CA ASN A 90 -2.28 4.43 -35.67
C ASN A 90 -2.30 4.80 -34.17
N THR A 91 -3.33 4.39 -33.44
CA THR A 91 -3.58 4.78 -32.04
C THR A 91 -2.41 4.50 -31.10
N LEU A 92 -1.67 3.40 -31.32
CA LEU A 92 -0.49 3.09 -30.51
C LEU A 92 0.70 4.01 -30.82
N ASP A 93 0.84 4.48 -32.06
CA ASP A 93 1.90 5.44 -32.44
C ASP A 93 1.60 6.82 -31.83
N PHE A 94 0.36 7.28 -31.94
CA PHE A 94 -0.11 8.48 -31.26
C PHE A 94 0.14 8.40 -29.74
N ALA A 95 -0.26 7.29 -29.11
CA ALA A 95 -0.09 7.12 -27.68
C ALA A 95 1.39 7.12 -27.26
N LEU A 96 2.27 6.45 -28.00
CA LEU A 96 3.69 6.34 -27.64
C LEU A 96 4.52 7.60 -27.97
N ARG A 97 4.09 8.42 -28.93
CA ARG A 97 4.80 9.63 -29.37
C ARG A 97 4.26 10.92 -28.76
N GLU A 98 2.94 11.07 -28.71
CA GLU A 98 2.28 12.33 -28.33
C GLU A 98 1.86 12.37 -26.84
N LEU A 99 1.78 11.21 -26.18
CA LEU A 99 1.33 11.11 -24.79
C LEU A 99 2.44 10.60 -23.86
N ARG A 100 2.40 11.05 -22.61
CA ARG A 100 3.37 10.64 -21.60
C ARG A 100 2.80 9.57 -20.68
N HIS A 101 3.28 8.34 -20.87
CA HIS A 101 2.97 7.24 -19.97
C HIS A 101 3.74 7.39 -18.64
N VAL A 102 3.11 7.04 -17.51
CA VAL A 102 3.78 7.07 -16.20
C VAL A 102 4.88 6.02 -16.05
N MET A 103 4.89 5.02 -16.93
CA MET A 103 5.84 3.92 -16.95
C MET A 103 6.23 3.62 -18.41
N PRO A 104 7.51 3.33 -18.69
CA PRO A 104 7.94 2.87 -20.00
C PRO A 104 7.21 1.58 -20.40
N VAL A 105 6.55 1.60 -21.55
CA VAL A 105 5.78 0.48 -22.10
C VAL A 105 5.98 0.39 -23.61
N SER A 106 5.91 -0.82 -24.16
CA SER A 106 5.97 -1.07 -25.60
C SER A 106 4.58 -1.21 -26.21
N ALA A 107 4.48 -1.04 -27.53
CA ALA A 107 3.23 -1.26 -28.27
C ALA A 107 2.65 -2.67 -28.06
N GLN A 108 3.51 -3.69 -27.91
CA GLN A 108 3.10 -5.06 -27.63
C GLN A 108 2.43 -5.19 -26.26
N ILE A 109 2.99 -4.56 -25.22
CA ILE A 109 2.40 -4.57 -23.87
C ILE A 109 1.03 -3.89 -23.90
N LEU A 110 0.93 -2.70 -24.51
CA LEU A 110 -0.34 -1.99 -24.66
C LEU A 110 -1.39 -2.83 -25.43
N THR A 111 -0.97 -3.49 -26.52
CA THR A 111 -1.84 -4.37 -27.29
C THR A 111 -2.38 -5.53 -26.45
N VAL A 112 -1.51 -6.22 -25.71
CA VAL A 112 -1.92 -7.33 -24.83
C VAL A 112 -2.88 -6.84 -23.74
N GLN A 113 -2.68 -5.65 -23.19
CA GLN A 113 -3.61 -5.06 -22.21
C GLN A 113 -5.00 -4.81 -22.79
N VAL A 114 -5.07 -4.23 -23.99
CA VAL A 114 -6.35 -4.00 -24.70
C VAL A 114 -7.06 -5.32 -24.95
N LEU A 115 -6.34 -6.33 -25.47
CA LEU A 115 -6.91 -7.64 -25.78
C LEU A 115 -7.39 -8.38 -24.53
N ASN A 116 -6.65 -8.30 -23.42
CA ASN A 116 -7.04 -8.93 -22.15
C ASN A 116 -8.28 -8.27 -21.55
N LEU A 117 -8.34 -6.93 -21.52
CA LEU A 117 -9.52 -6.24 -21.02
C LEU A 117 -10.74 -6.51 -21.93
N LEU A 118 -10.55 -6.49 -23.24
CA LEU A 118 -11.61 -6.85 -24.19
C LEU A 118 -12.12 -8.27 -23.98
N ALA A 119 -11.22 -9.25 -23.88
CA ALA A 119 -11.58 -10.64 -23.60
C ALA A 119 -12.33 -10.79 -22.26
N ALA A 120 -11.91 -10.03 -21.24
CA ALA A 120 -12.56 -10.07 -19.93
C ALA A 120 -14.00 -9.58 -19.98
N LEU A 121 -14.26 -8.51 -20.75
CA LEU A 121 -15.60 -7.95 -20.94
C LEU A 121 -16.48 -8.86 -21.81
N LEU A 122 -15.92 -9.42 -22.89
CA LEU A 122 -16.65 -10.31 -23.80
C LEU A 122 -17.03 -11.64 -23.16
N ARG A 123 -16.23 -12.14 -22.22
CA ARG A 123 -16.51 -13.38 -21.46
C ARG A 123 -17.89 -13.39 -20.83
N HIS A 124 -18.39 -12.24 -20.36
CA HIS A 124 -19.73 -12.15 -19.79
C HIS A 124 -20.82 -12.59 -20.79
N PHE A 125 -20.69 -12.17 -22.05
CA PHE A 125 -21.63 -12.51 -23.12
C PHE A 125 -21.39 -13.93 -23.66
N GLU A 126 -20.14 -14.38 -23.72
CA GLU A 126 -19.79 -15.77 -24.07
C GLU A 126 -20.46 -16.79 -23.14
N THR A 127 -20.36 -16.58 -21.82
CA THR A 127 -20.95 -17.49 -20.84
C THR A 127 -22.48 -17.55 -20.91
N ARG A 128 -23.11 -16.52 -21.50
CA ARG A 128 -24.57 -16.43 -21.71
C ARG A 128 -24.97 -16.80 -23.14
N ASN A 129 -24.01 -17.13 -24.01
CA ASN A 129 -24.21 -17.37 -25.44
C ASN A 129 -24.99 -16.23 -26.14
N GLU A 130 -24.67 -14.97 -25.77
CA GLU A 130 -25.38 -13.79 -26.25
C GLU A 130 -24.56 -13.05 -27.32
N ALA A 131 -25.14 -12.86 -28.51
CA ALA A 131 -24.51 -12.08 -29.57
C ALA A 131 -24.67 -10.56 -29.32
N LEU A 132 -23.64 -9.79 -29.68
CA LEU A 132 -23.64 -8.33 -29.59
C LEU A 132 -23.84 -7.71 -30.97
N THR A 133 -24.47 -6.53 -31.01
CA THR A 133 -24.55 -5.73 -32.23
C THR A 133 -23.22 -5.02 -32.52
N SER A 134 -23.01 -4.55 -33.75
CA SER A 134 -21.80 -3.80 -34.13
C SER A 134 -21.52 -2.61 -33.19
N LEU A 135 -22.56 -1.83 -32.85
CA LEU A 135 -22.45 -0.71 -31.90
C LEU A 135 -22.06 -1.16 -30.48
N GLN A 136 -22.54 -2.32 -30.03
CA GLN A 136 -22.22 -2.86 -28.71
C GLN A 136 -20.76 -3.35 -28.67
N TYR A 137 -20.29 -4.03 -29.71
CA TYR A 137 -18.87 -4.37 -29.86
C TYR A 137 -17.98 -3.12 -29.90
N GLU A 138 -18.42 -2.07 -30.60
CA GLU A 138 -17.71 -0.80 -30.67
C GLU A 138 -17.58 -0.13 -29.29
N ARG A 139 -18.64 -0.15 -28.46
CA ARG A 139 -18.60 0.35 -27.07
C ARG A 139 -17.61 -0.42 -26.20
N VAL A 140 -17.63 -1.75 -26.27
CA VAL A 140 -16.72 -2.59 -25.46
C VAL A 140 -15.27 -2.40 -25.92
N LEU A 141 -15.02 -2.34 -27.23
CA LEU A 141 -13.68 -2.11 -27.78
C LEU A 141 -13.13 -0.73 -27.40
N THR A 142 -13.92 0.33 -27.57
CA THR A 142 -13.49 1.69 -27.22
C THR A 142 -13.22 1.83 -25.72
N TYR A 143 -13.99 1.17 -24.87
CA TYR A 143 -13.68 1.08 -23.43
C TYR A 143 -12.37 0.31 -23.16
N ALA A 144 -12.15 -0.81 -23.85
CA ALA A 144 -10.91 -1.57 -23.74
C ALA A 144 -9.68 -0.78 -24.22
N LEU A 145 -9.81 0.05 -25.26
CA LEU A 145 -8.77 0.97 -25.71
C LEU A 145 -8.52 2.09 -24.69
N THR A 146 -9.58 2.67 -24.13
CA THR A 146 -9.50 3.72 -23.11
C THR A 146 -8.63 3.31 -21.94
N TRP A 147 -8.87 2.13 -21.37
CA TRP A 147 -8.14 1.65 -20.20
C TRP A 147 -6.90 0.81 -20.53
N GLY A 148 -6.86 0.12 -21.67
CA GLY A 148 -5.71 -0.68 -22.09
C GLY A 148 -4.54 0.16 -22.62
N VAL A 149 -4.82 1.30 -23.26
CA VAL A 149 -3.81 2.27 -23.71
C VAL A 149 -3.73 3.43 -22.74
N GLY A 150 -4.86 4.10 -22.48
CA GLY A 150 -4.91 5.30 -21.66
C GLY A 150 -4.86 5.06 -20.15
N GLY A 151 -4.93 3.80 -19.69
CA GLY A 151 -4.90 3.47 -18.27
C GLY A 151 -3.63 3.93 -17.55
N LEU A 152 -2.50 3.98 -18.25
CA LEU A 152 -1.19 4.40 -17.72
C LEU A 152 -0.91 5.90 -17.84
N LEU A 153 -1.90 6.71 -18.22
CA LEU A 153 -1.76 8.15 -18.38
C LEU A 153 -2.15 8.90 -17.10
N GLU A 154 -1.61 10.10 -16.95
CA GLU A 154 -2.06 11.13 -15.98
C GLU A 154 -3.23 11.94 -16.54
N THR A 155 -3.87 12.77 -15.71
CA THR A 155 -5.10 13.49 -16.05
C THR A 155 -5.00 14.33 -17.33
N GLU A 156 -3.89 15.03 -17.56
CA GLU A 156 -3.71 15.87 -18.76
C GLU A 156 -3.70 15.04 -20.05
N ASP A 157 -2.96 13.93 -20.07
CA ASP A 157 -2.85 13.06 -21.24
C ASP A 157 -4.11 12.21 -21.45
N ARG A 158 -4.85 11.89 -20.38
CA ARG A 158 -6.18 11.25 -20.50
C ARG A 158 -7.16 12.12 -21.28
N LEU A 159 -7.14 13.45 -21.08
CA LEU A 159 -7.97 14.38 -21.84
C LEU A 159 -7.60 14.40 -23.32
N ARG A 160 -6.30 14.39 -23.64
CA ARG A 160 -5.80 14.33 -25.02
C ARG A 160 -6.18 13.03 -25.71
N PHE A 161 -6.04 11.90 -25.01
CA PHE A 161 -6.40 10.59 -25.56
C PHE A 161 -7.91 10.45 -25.77
N ASP A 162 -8.72 10.97 -24.84
CA ASP A 162 -10.16 11.03 -24.98
C ASP A 162 -10.60 11.88 -26.19
N ALA A 163 -9.98 13.05 -26.39
CA ALA A 163 -10.20 13.89 -27.57
C ALA A 163 -9.82 13.17 -28.88
N PHE A 164 -8.73 12.40 -28.87
CA PHE A 164 -8.33 11.57 -30.00
C PHE A 164 -9.38 10.48 -30.32
N LEU A 165 -9.84 9.72 -29.32
CA LEU A 165 -10.90 8.71 -29.53
C LEU A 165 -12.22 9.34 -30.00
N LYS A 166 -12.56 10.53 -29.49
CA LYS A 166 -13.70 11.33 -29.95
C LYS A 166 -13.61 11.66 -31.44
N SER A 167 -12.43 12.04 -31.93
CA SER A 167 -12.22 12.36 -33.35
C SER A 167 -12.44 11.16 -34.29
N LEU A 168 -12.28 9.94 -33.78
CA LEU A 168 -12.53 8.69 -34.52
C LEU A 168 -14.01 8.27 -34.52
N GLY A 169 -14.89 9.05 -33.89
CA GLY A 169 -16.32 8.76 -33.79
C GLY A 169 -16.63 7.64 -32.79
N ALA A 170 -15.90 7.58 -31.67
CA ALA A 170 -16.21 6.65 -30.59
C ALA A 170 -17.65 6.85 -30.05
N PRO A 171 -18.40 5.77 -29.78
CA PRO A 171 -19.82 5.84 -29.46
C PRO A 171 -20.03 6.26 -27.99
N HIS A 172 -19.85 7.54 -27.70
CA HIS A 172 -20.03 8.09 -26.35
C HIS A 172 -21.00 9.26 -26.32
N ALA A 173 -22.00 9.15 -25.46
CA ALA A 173 -22.81 10.27 -24.96
C ALA A 173 -22.20 10.77 -23.64
N CYS A 174 -20.93 11.19 -23.67
CA CYS A 174 -20.33 11.82 -22.50
C CYS A 174 -20.96 13.21 -22.33
N GLU A 175 -21.34 13.55 -21.10
CA GLU A 175 -21.77 14.90 -20.75
C GLU A 175 -20.61 15.90 -21.02
N GLU A 176 -20.94 17.17 -21.23
CA GLU A 176 -19.93 18.22 -21.42
C GLU A 176 -18.95 18.26 -20.24
N GLY A 177 -17.64 18.24 -20.55
CA GLY A 177 -16.57 18.23 -19.55
C GLY A 177 -16.20 16.85 -18.98
N LEU A 178 -16.90 15.78 -19.36
CA LEU A 178 -16.55 14.41 -18.95
C LEU A 178 -15.81 13.62 -20.05
N THR A 179 -15.02 12.65 -19.61
CA THR A 179 -14.23 11.76 -20.46
C THR A 179 -14.76 10.34 -20.42
N LEU A 180 -14.33 9.49 -21.35
CA LEU A 180 -14.58 8.05 -21.32
C LEU A 180 -14.10 7.37 -20.02
N PHE A 181 -13.08 7.92 -19.35
CA PHE A 181 -12.60 7.43 -18.05
C PHE A 181 -13.62 7.64 -16.93
N ASP A 182 -14.58 8.54 -17.11
CA ASP A 182 -15.66 8.84 -16.17
C ASP A 182 -16.88 7.92 -16.33
N TYR A 183 -16.82 6.96 -17.27
CA TYR A 183 -17.86 5.99 -17.54
C TYR A 183 -17.35 4.55 -17.44
N TRP A 184 -18.29 3.61 -17.36
CA TRP A 184 -18.06 2.17 -17.47
C TRP A 184 -19.13 1.51 -18.31
N VAL A 185 -18.80 0.34 -18.85
CA VAL A 185 -19.75 -0.44 -19.64
C VAL A 185 -20.56 -1.34 -18.72
N GLU A 186 -21.84 -1.01 -18.53
CA GLU A 186 -22.76 -1.92 -17.86
C GLU A 186 -23.04 -3.09 -18.78
N LEU A 187 -22.72 -4.30 -18.31
CA LEU A 187 -22.77 -5.50 -19.15
C LEU A 187 -24.21 -5.96 -19.41
N GLU A 188 -25.15 -5.64 -18.50
CA GLU A 188 -26.57 -5.99 -18.67
C GLU A 188 -27.28 -5.06 -19.65
N THR A 189 -27.11 -3.74 -19.51
CA THR A 189 -27.76 -2.75 -20.39
C THR A 189 -26.96 -2.48 -21.66
N LYS A 190 -25.69 -2.93 -21.72
CA LYS A 190 -24.76 -2.73 -22.84
C LYS A 190 -24.56 -1.25 -23.20
N THR A 191 -24.66 -0.37 -22.20
CA THR A 191 -24.57 1.09 -22.32
C THR A 191 -23.49 1.63 -21.38
N PHE A 192 -22.99 2.82 -21.71
CA PHE A 192 -22.11 3.55 -20.80
C PHE A 192 -22.91 4.12 -19.64
N GLN A 193 -22.43 3.86 -18.42
CA GLN A 193 -22.94 4.45 -17.19
C GLN A 193 -21.86 5.29 -16.52
N LYS A 194 -22.24 6.44 -15.97
CA LYS A 194 -21.33 7.35 -15.28
C LYS A 194 -20.91 6.77 -13.94
N TRP A 195 -19.63 6.89 -13.59
CA TRP A 195 -19.17 6.60 -12.23
C TRP A 195 -19.80 7.59 -11.26
N SER A 196 -20.39 7.09 -10.17
CA SER A 196 -20.94 7.95 -9.11
C SER A 196 -20.45 7.47 -7.76
N ALA A 197 -19.72 8.34 -7.05
CA ALA A 197 -19.36 8.10 -5.67
C ALA A 197 -20.59 8.33 -4.79
N ARG A 198 -20.91 7.38 -3.91
CA ARG A 198 -21.92 7.58 -2.87
C ARG A 198 -21.34 8.47 -1.77
N GLU A 199 -22.17 9.29 -1.14
CA GLU A 199 -21.81 9.89 0.14
C GLU A 199 -21.53 8.78 1.16
N TRP A 200 -20.27 8.75 1.61
CA TRP A 200 -19.83 7.75 2.56
C TRP A 200 -20.06 8.25 3.98
N THR A 201 -20.71 7.42 4.79
CA THR A 201 -20.86 7.66 6.23
C THR A 201 -19.93 6.72 6.99
N PRO A 202 -19.17 7.23 7.98
CA PRO A 202 -18.37 6.38 8.86
C PRO A 202 -19.26 5.35 9.57
N PRO A 203 -18.77 4.12 9.80
CA PRO A 203 -19.50 3.15 10.60
C PRO A 203 -19.70 3.67 12.04
N PRO A 204 -20.89 3.50 12.64
CA PRO A 204 -21.14 3.95 14.01
C PRO A 204 -20.30 3.12 15.02
N GLY A 205 -19.68 3.79 15.99
CA GLY A 205 -18.98 3.16 17.12
C GLY A 205 -17.45 3.35 17.19
N SER A 206 -16.80 2.61 18.10
CA SER A 206 -15.37 2.73 18.51
C SER A 206 -14.36 2.21 17.46
N ALA A 207 -14.63 2.36 16.16
CA ALA A 207 -13.69 1.92 15.13
C ALA A 207 -12.45 2.83 15.15
N THR A 208 -11.28 2.25 15.41
CA THR A 208 -10.01 2.98 15.39
C THR A 208 -9.79 3.60 14.01
N PHE A 209 -9.43 4.88 13.95
CA PHE A 209 -9.23 5.62 12.70
C PHE A 209 -8.35 4.88 11.68
N SER A 210 -7.28 4.21 12.15
CA SER A 210 -6.36 3.41 11.35
C SER A 210 -6.98 2.18 10.65
N SER A 211 -8.16 1.73 11.09
CA SER A 211 -8.91 0.61 10.51
C SER A 211 -9.99 1.04 9.52
N ILE A 212 -10.27 2.34 9.42
CA ILE A 212 -11.34 2.87 8.59
C ILE A 212 -10.83 3.04 7.16
N LEU A 213 -11.19 2.10 6.30
CA LEU A 213 -11.03 2.24 4.85
C LEU A 213 -12.23 3.02 4.29
N ALA A 214 -11.96 4.24 3.84
CA ALA A 214 -12.95 5.09 3.21
C ALA A 214 -13.00 4.82 1.69
N PRO A 215 -14.20 4.58 1.11
CA PRO A 215 -14.35 4.37 -0.31
C PRO A 215 -14.00 5.62 -1.11
N THR A 216 -13.39 5.41 -2.27
CA THR A 216 -13.13 6.43 -3.28
C THR A 216 -13.91 6.10 -4.55
N THR A 217 -13.89 6.98 -5.55
CA THR A 217 -14.35 6.66 -6.92
C THR A 217 -13.67 5.41 -7.49
N ASP A 218 -12.46 5.09 -7.02
CA ASP A 218 -11.71 3.91 -7.44
C ASP A 218 -12.01 2.67 -6.60
N SER A 219 -12.46 2.84 -5.35
CA SER A 219 -12.62 1.77 -4.35
C SER A 219 -14.03 1.85 -3.75
N GLU A 220 -14.98 1.04 -4.22
CA GLU A 220 -16.34 1.06 -3.66
C GLU A 220 -16.51 -0.04 -2.59
N ARG A 221 -17.32 0.23 -1.54
CA ARG A 221 -17.45 -0.67 -0.39
C ARG A 221 -18.68 -1.60 -0.46
N GLN A 222 -19.86 -1.11 -0.87
CA GLN A 222 -21.13 -1.88 -0.82
C GLN A 222 -22.20 -1.31 -1.78
N GLY A 223 -22.83 -2.18 -2.58
CA GLY A 223 -23.98 -1.84 -3.43
C GLY A 223 -23.94 -2.46 -4.82
N LYS A 224 -24.87 -2.06 -5.70
CA LYS A 224 -24.89 -2.41 -7.13
C LYS A 224 -23.93 -1.56 -7.98
N ARG A 225 -23.35 -0.50 -7.41
CA ARG A 225 -22.37 0.37 -8.10
C ARG A 225 -20.96 -0.19 -7.90
N LYS A 226 -20.06 0.12 -8.83
CA LYS A 226 -18.70 -0.43 -8.89
C LYS A 226 -17.68 0.72 -8.82
N GLY A 227 -16.55 0.52 -8.15
CA GLY A 227 -15.41 1.45 -8.22
C GLY A 227 -14.59 1.24 -9.50
N ARG A 228 -13.90 2.27 -10.00
CA ARG A 228 -13.11 2.21 -11.24
C ARG A 228 -12.07 1.09 -11.24
N ALA A 229 -11.14 1.15 -10.28
CA ALA A 229 -10.07 0.17 -10.14
C ALA A 229 -10.65 -1.22 -9.82
N GLU A 230 -11.67 -1.27 -8.97
CA GLU A 230 -12.33 -2.52 -8.60
C GLU A 230 -12.97 -3.23 -9.79
N TYR A 231 -13.66 -2.50 -10.67
CA TYR A 231 -14.30 -3.05 -11.86
C TYR A 231 -13.26 -3.67 -12.80
N LEU A 232 -12.15 -2.96 -13.05
CA LEU A 232 -11.06 -3.48 -13.87
C LEU A 232 -10.46 -4.74 -13.24
N VAL A 233 -10.11 -4.69 -11.96
CA VAL A 233 -9.55 -5.84 -11.23
C VAL A 233 -10.49 -7.04 -11.28
N THR A 234 -11.79 -6.85 -11.02
CA THR A 234 -12.78 -7.94 -11.03
C THR A 234 -12.88 -8.61 -12.39
N ASN A 235 -12.95 -7.83 -13.46
CA ASN A 235 -13.04 -8.37 -14.82
C ASN A 235 -11.75 -9.12 -15.20
N LEU A 236 -10.58 -8.52 -14.95
CA LEU A 236 -9.29 -9.10 -15.34
C LEU A 236 -8.94 -10.35 -14.55
N LEU A 237 -9.24 -10.41 -13.26
CA LEU A 237 -9.05 -11.61 -12.45
C LEU A 237 -10.04 -12.74 -12.80
N SER A 238 -11.06 -12.48 -13.61
CA SER A 238 -11.99 -13.52 -14.09
C SER A 238 -11.50 -14.26 -15.34
N LEU A 239 -10.44 -13.75 -15.99
CA LEU A 239 -9.87 -14.35 -17.20
C LEU A 239 -9.26 -15.73 -16.90
N PRO A 240 -9.36 -16.72 -17.80
CA PRO A 240 -8.61 -17.96 -17.67
C PRO A 240 -7.11 -17.73 -17.93
N HIS A 241 -6.23 -18.40 -17.20
CA HIS A 241 -4.80 -18.37 -17.54
C HIS A 241 -4.57 -19.09 -18.88
N SER A 242 -4.03 -18.38 -19.86
CA SER A 242 -3.65 -18.94 -21.16
C SER A 242 -2.36 -18.31 -21.67
N ARG A 243 -1.52 -19.10 -22.32
CA ARG A 243 -0.31 -18.60 -22.98
C ARG A 243 -0.57 -18.11 -24.41
N ASN A 244 -1.58 -18.66 -25.09
CA ASN A 244 -1.91 -18.31 -26.46
C ASN A 244 -3.43 -18.40 -26.71
N PRO A 245 -4.14 -17.27 -26.94
CA PRO A 245 -3.64 -15.91 -26.78
C PRO A 245 -3.21 -15.62 -25.34
N PRO A 246 -2.22 -14.74 -25.11
CA PRO A 246 -1.69 -14.47 -23.78
C PRO A 246 -2.75 -13.83 -22.89
N SER A 247 -3.14 -14.51 -21.82
CA SER A 247 -4.14 -14.10 -20.85
C SER A 247 -3.61 -14.40 -19.45
N PHE A 248 -3.38 -13.34 -18.66
CA PHE A 248 -2.82 -13.45 -17.33
C PHE A 248 -3.82 -12.93 -16.28
N GLN A 249 -4.00 -13.69 -15.20
CA GLN A 249 -4.81 -13.30 -14.03
C GLN A 249 -4.00 -12.39 -13.10
N ALA A 250 -3.49 -11.31 -13.66
CA ALA A 250 -2.52 -10.44 -13.00
C ALA A 250 -2.78 -8.97 -13.34
N VAL A 251 -2.98 -8.16 -12.31
CA VAL A 251 -3.27 -6.72 -12.43
C VAL A 251 -2.25 -5.92 -11.62
N LEU A 252 -1.74 -4.81 -12.15
CA LEU A 252 -0.74 -3.96 -11.50
C LEU A 252 -1.30 -2.54 -11.31
N LEU A 253 -1.43 -2.13 -10.05
CA LEU A 253 -1.81 -0.78 -9.65
C LEU A 253 -0.56 0.09 -9.60
N VAL A 254 -0.42 1.01 -10.54
CA VAL A 254 0.67 1.99 -10.56
C VAL A 254 0.13 3.31 -10.02
N GLY A 255 0.93 4.11 -9.31
CA GLY A 255 0.46 5.43 -8.88
C GLY A 255 1.42 6.13 -7.94
N GLY A 256 1.21 7.42 -7.69
CA GLY A 256 1.99 8.16 -6.71
C GLY A 256 1.83 7.62 -5.28
N PRO A 257 2.71 8.02 -4.33
CA PRO A 257 2.52 7.69 -2.93
C PRO A 257 1.23 8.36 -2.42
N GLY A 258 0.37 7.58 -1.76
CA GLY A 258 -0.89 8.10 -1.21
C GLY A 258 -2.07 8.12 -2.19
N THR A 259 -1.98 7.50 -3.37
CA THR A 259 -3.10 7.31 -4.32
C THR A 259 -4.04 6.16 -3.94
N ALA A 260 -4.10 5.80 -2.65
CA ALA A 260 -4.96 4.75 -2.10
C ALA A 260 -4.78 3.31 -2.66
N LYS A 261 -3.75 3.00 -3.46
CA LYS A 261 -3.51 1.65 -4.06
C LYS A 261 -3.73 0.47 -3.10
N THR A 262 -2.99 0.44 -1.99
CA THR A 262 -3.09 -0.60 -0.96
C THR A 262 -4.48 -0.61 -0.33
N SER A 263 -5.07 0.55 -0.05
CA SER A 263 -6.41 0.66 0.53
C SER A 263 -7.47 0.11 -0.43
N THR A 264 -7.37 0.40 -1.73
CA THR A 264 -8.26 -0.13 -2.78
C THR A 264 -8.18 -1.65 -2.86
N ALA A 265 -6.96 -2.20 -2.87
CA ALA A 265 -6.75 -3.65 -2.86
C ALA A 265 -7.38 -4.30 -1.62
N LEU A 266 -7.11 -3.77 -0.42
CA LEU A 266 -7.68 -4.27 0.83
C LEU A 266 -9.21 -4.19 0.86
N MET A 267 -9.79 -3.11 0.31
CA MET A 267 -11.24 -2.99 0.17
C MET A 267 -11.82 -4.03 -0.78
N PHE A 268 -11.17 -4.29 -1.91
CA PHE A 268 -11.58 -5.33 -2.85
C PHE A 268 -11.54 -6.72 -2.19
N PHE A 269 -10.47 -7.06 -1.48
CA PHE A 269 -10.36 -8.32 -0.76
C PHE A 269 -11.35 -8.47 0.39
N SER A 270 -11.80 -7.37 0.99
CA SER A 270 -12.81 -7.41 2.05
C SER A 270 -14.15 -8.00 1.62
N LYS A 271 -14.41 -8.05 0.30
CA LYS A 271 -15.60 -8.63 -0.34
C LYS A 271 -15.46 -10.12 -0.65
N TYR A 272 -14.27 -10.69 -0.52
CA TYR A 272 -14.05 -12.10 -0.81
C TYR A 272 -14.84 -12.96 0.16
N GLN A 273 -15.55 -13.94 -0.38
CA GLN A 273 -16.12 -15.01 0.40
C GLN A 273 -15.01 -16.01 0.72
N LEU A 274 -14.53 -15.99 1.98
CA LEU A 274 -13.33 -16.72 2.39
C LEU A 274 -13.49 -18.27 2.37
N SER A 275 -14.72 -18.77 2.19
CA SER A 275 -14.96 -20.18 1.90
C SER A 275 -14.49 -20.57 0.48
N GLU A 276 -14.43 -19.62 -0.46
CA GLU A 276 -14.07 -19.87 -1.86
C GLU A 276 -12.74 -19.24 -2.27
N ARG A 277 -12.47 -18.03 -1.78
CA ARG A 277 -11.31 -17.22 -2.19
C ARG A 277 -10.53 -16.70 -0.98
N LEU A 278 -9.24 -17.02 -0.96
CA LEU A 278 -8.27 -16.51 0.00
C LEU A 278 -7.46 -15.37 -0.62
N TRP A 279 -6.75 -14.61 0.21
CA TRP A 279 -5.78 -13.63 -0.27
C TRP A 279 -4.65 -13.48 0.75
N LYS A 280 -3.45 -13.13 0.26
CA LYS A 280 -2.28 -12.84 1.09
C LYS A 280 -1.57 -11.61 0.56
N ARG A 281 -1.20 -10.67 1.45
CA ARG A 281 -0.33 -9.53 1.12
C ARG A 281 1.12 -9.88 1.38
N VAL A 282 1.96 -9.64 0.38
CA VAL A 282 3.42 -9.74 0.43
C VAL A 282 3.98 -8.36 0.16
N ASN A 283 4.65 -7.77 1.16
CA ASN A 283 5.28 -6.47 1.01
C ASN A 283 6.73 -6.66 0.57
N LEU A 284 7.07 -6.17 -0.62
CA LEU A 284 8.42 -6.30 -1.15
C LEU A 284 9.30 -5.14 -0.68
N SER A 285 10.56 -5.44 -0.40
CA SER A 285 11.56 -4.47 0.03
C SER A 285 12.86 -4.63 -0.73
N SER A 286 13.78 -3.68 -0.59
CA SER A 286 15.12 -3.79 -1.17
C SER A 286 15.89 -5.01 -0.66
N ALA A 287 15.59 -5.48 0.54
CA ALA A 287 16.22 -6.65 1.15
C ALA A 287 15.55 -7.99 0.79
N THR A 288 14.41 -7.97 0.09
CA THR A 288 13.65 -9.19 -0.21
C THR A 288 14.37 -10.05 -1.26
N THR A 289 14.97 -11.14 -0.80
CA THR A 289 15.68 -12.12 -1.63
C THR A 289 14.74 -13.09 -2.34
N PRO A 290 15.18 -13.74 -3.43
CA PRO A 290 14.39 -14.77 -4.12
C PRO A 290 13.98 -15.92 -3.18
N GLU A 291 14.86 -16.34 -2.28
CA GLU A 291 14.60 -17.40 -1.30
C GLU A 291 13.50 -17.01 -0.31
N ARG A 292 13.56 -15.77 0.23
CA ARG A 292 12.52 -15.26 1.14
C ARG A 292 11.17 -15.11 0.44
N PHE A 293 11.18 -14.65 -0.81
CA PHE A 293 9.97 -14.57 -1.62
C PHE A 293 9.35 -15.97 -1.83
N GLN A 294 10.17 -16.96 -2.20
CA GLN A 294 9.74 -18.35 -2.35
C GLN A 294 9.13 -18.89 -1.05
N GLN A 295 9.82 -18.75 0.09
CA GLN A 295 9.32 -19.20 1.39
C GLN A 295 7.99 -18.55 1.78
N THR A 296 7.82 -17.26 1.47
CA THR A 296 6.58 -16.53 1.76
C THR A 296 5.40 -17.07 0.95
N VAL A 297 5.61 -17.37 -0.33
CA VAL A 297 4.58 -17.98 -1.19
C VAL A 297 4.28 -19.41 -0.74
N GLU A 298 5.32 -20.19 -0.39
CA GLU A 298 5.18 -21.58 0.03
C GLU A 298 4.48 -21.76 1.38
N ALA A 299 4.63 -20.80 2.30
CA ALA A 299 3.95 -20.81 3.59
C ALA A 299 2.42 -20.83 3.46
N GLU A 300 1.88 -20.33 2.35
CA GLU A 300 0.45 -20.24 2.08
C GLU A 300 -0.05 -21.35 1.13
N LEU A 301 0.78 -22.34 0.83
CA LEU A 301 0.45 -23.43 -0.08
C LEU A 301 0.49 -24.80 0.62
N GLU A 302 -0.34 -25.72 0.13
CA GLU A 302 -0.39 -27.11 0.54
C GLU A 302 -0.09 -28.03 -0.64
N ARG A 303 0.50 -29.18 -0.32
CA ARG A 303 0.80 -30.18 -1.34
C ARG A 303 -0.48 -30.95 -1.69
N LYS A 304 -0.92 -30.86 -2.94
CA LYS A 304 -2.09 -31.59 -3.43
C LYS A 304 -1.72 -33.00 -3.89
N THR A 305 -0.80 -33.10 -4.85
CA THR A 305 -0.34 -34.39 -5.41
C THR A 305 1.03 -34.21 -6.05
N GLY A 306 1.96 -35.14 -5.85
CA GLY A 306 3.28 -35.10 -6.51
C GLY A 306 4.03 -33.79 -6.23
N LYS A 307 4.37 -33.03 -7.28
CA LYS A 307 5.03 -31.71 -7.22
C LYS A 307 4.03 -30.54 -7.40
N THR A 308 2.74 -30.80 -7.31
CA THR A 308 1.66 -29.82 -7.47
C THR A 308 1.18 -29.30 -6.12
N TYR A 309 1.16 -27.99 -5.99
CA TYR A 309 0.77 -27.23 -4.81
C TYR A 309 -0.45 -26.37 -5.12
N CYS A 310 -1.30 -26.18 -4.13
CA CYS A 310 -2.46 -25.30 -4.21
C CYS A 310 -2.70 -24.60 -2.87
N PRO A 311 -3.49 -23.53 -2.84
CA PRO A 311 -3.94 -22.95 -1.59
C PRO A 311 -4.70 -23.98 -0.72
N PRO A 312 -4.79 -23.75 0.60
CA PRO A 312 -5.47 -24.65 1.52
C PRO A 312 -6.90 -25.00 1.10
N GLY A 313 -7.25 -26.27 1.20
CA GLY A 313 -8.56 -26.79 0.78
C GLY A 313 -8.84 -26.69 -0.72
N GLY A 314 -7.82 -26.46 -1.56
CA GLY A 314 -7.98 -26.33 -3.02
C GLY A 314 -8.72 -25.07 -3.47
N LYS A 315 -8.85 -24.07 -2.58
CA LYS A 315 -9.48 -22.78 -2.85
C LYS A 315 -8.66 -21.94 -3.85
N GLN A 316 -9.26 -20.88 -4.39
CA GLN A 316 -8.52 -19.86 -5.15
C GLN A 316 -7.85 -18.88 -4.18
N MET A 317 -6.64 -18.41 -4.47
CA MET A 317 -5.95 -17.41 -3.66
C MET A 317 -5.41 -16.27 -4.51
N THR A 318 -5.64 -15.03 -4.07
CA THR A 318 -5.01 -13.85 -4.68
C THR A 318 -3.79 -13.41 -3.88
N LEU A 319 -2.62 -13.43 -4.50
CA LEU A 319 -1.37 -12.91 -3.93
C LEU A 319 -1.26 -11.42 -4.27
N PHE A 320 -1.27 -10.57 -3.25
CA PHE A 320 -1.12 -9.13 -3.37
C PHE A 320 0.34 -8.73 -3.13
N LEU A 321 1.06 -8.43 -4.21
CA LEU A 321 2.46 -7.99 -4.23
C LEU A 321 2.53 -6.47 -4.09
N ASP A 322 2.78 -5.97 -2.89
CA ASP A 322 2.90 -4.54 -2.61
C ASP A 322 4.36 -4.07 -2.80
N ASP A 323 4.52 -2.81 -3.22
CA ASP A 323 5.83 -2.18 -3.49
C ASP A 323 6.76 -2.97 -4.44
N MET A 324 6.21 -3.49 -5.55
CA MET A 324 6.94 -4.30 -6.53
C MET A 324 8.20 -3.65 -7.13
N SER A 325 8.31 -2.33 -7.11
CA SER A 325 9.49 -1.61 -7.62
C SER A 325 10.70 -1.63 -6.67
N MET A 326 10.51 -2.03 -5.40
CA MET A 326 11.56 -1.91 -4.37
C MET A 326 12.65 -2.99 -4.34
N PRO A 327 12.45 -4.25 -4.78
CA PRO A 327 13.51 -5.25 -4.77
C PRO A 327 14.83 -4.77 -5.37
N PHE A 328 15.94 -5.24 -4.79
CA PHE A 328 17.29 -4.85 -5.20
C PHE A 328 17.51 -5.07 -6.70
N VAL A 329 18.07 -4.05 -7.32
CA VAL A 329 18.55 -4.09 -8.71
C VAL A 329 20.04 -4.40 -8.66
N ASN A 330 20.45 -5.51 -9.27
CA ASN A 330 21.85 -5.88 -9.31
C ASN A 330 22.68 -4.95 -10.22
N ALA A 331 23.99 -5.13 -10.24
CA ALA A 331 24.90 -4.33 -11.08
C ALA A 331 24.61 -4.40 -12.59
N TRP A 332 23.84 -5.40 -13.02
CA TRP A 332 23.45 -5.64 -14.41
C TRP A 332 22.08 -5.05 -14.77
N GLY A 333 21.37 -4.46 -13.80
CA GLY A 333 20.05 -3.88 -14.00
C GLY A 333 18.87 -4.86 -13.77
N ASP A 334 19.14 -6.07 -13.30
CA ASP A 334 18.09 -7.09 -13.10
C ASP A 334 17.58 -7.12 -11.65
N GLN A 335 16.28 -7.38 -11.52
CA GLN A 335 15.62 -7.67 -10.25
C GLN A 335 15.34 -9.16 -10.14
N VAL A 336 16.29 -9.91 -9.58
CA VAL A 336 16.26 -11.39 -9.53
C VAL A 336 15.00 -11.92 -8.84
N THR A 337 14.56 -11.27 -7.75
CA THR A 337 13.33 -11.63 -7.03
C THR A 337 12.08 -11.51 -7.91
N LEU A 338 12.04 -10.51 -8.79
CA LEU A 338 10.91 -10.30 -9.72
C LEU A 338 10.93 -11.27 -10.90
N GLU A 339 12.09 -11.79 -11.31
CA GLU A 339 12.16 -12.87 -12.31
C GLU A 339 11.56 -14.17 -11.78
N LEU A 340 11.72 -14.46 -10.48
CA LEU A 340 11.02 -15.57 -9.84
C LEU A 340 9.50 -15.33 -9.82
N GLY A 341 9.07 -14.09 -9.54
CA GLY A 341 7.68 -13.67 -9.66
C GLY A 341 7.12 -13.82 -11.08
N ARG A 342 7.90 -13.46 -12.11
CA ARG A 342 7.54 -13.67 -13.53
C ARG A 342 7.34 -15.15 -13.80
N GLN A 343 8.27 -16.00 -13.37
CA GLN A 343 8.18 -17.45 -13.55
C GLN A 343 6.90 -18.00 -12.90
N LEU A 344 6.60 -17.55 -11.68
CA LEU A 344 5.38 -17.94 -10.96
C LEU A 344 4.10 -17.58 -11.73
N ILE A 345 4.03 -16.37 -12.31
CA ILE A 345 2.85 -15.88 -13.05
C ILE A 345 2.72 -16.54 -14.43
N GLU A 346 3.83 -16.69 -15.16
CA GLU A 346 3.84 -17.18 -16.55
C GLU A 346 3.86 -18.70 -16.68
N GLN A 347 4.53 -19.38 -15.75
CA GLN A 347 4.69 -20.83 -15.76
C GLN A 347 3.74 -21.54 -14.80
N GLY A 348 3.00 -20.81 -13.98
CA GLY A 348 2.12 -21.39 -12.97
C GLY A 348 2.90 -22.22 -11.97
N GLY A 349 4.09 -21.75 -11.57
CA GLY A 349 5.03 -22.53 -10.78
C GLY A 349 6.44 -21.93 -10.77
N MET A 350 7.33 -22.50 -9.98
CA MET A 350 8.73 -22.06 -9.84
C MET A 350 9.67 -23.23 -9.56
N TYR A 351 10.96 -23.08 -9.84
CA TYR A 351 11.94 -24.09 -9.44
C TYR A 351 12.27 -23.99 -7.95
N PHE A 352 12.59 -25.11 -7.31
CA PHE A 352 13.13 -25.08 -5.95
C PHE A 352 14.51 -24.40 -5.93
N LEU A 353 14.68 -23.40 -5.06
CA LEU A 353 15.98 -22.77 -4.81
C LEU A 353 16.81 -23.54 -3.76
N ASP A 354 16.16 -24.34 -2.91
CA ASP A 354 16.80 -25.20 -1.91
C ASP A 354 17.86 -26.10 -2.54
N LYS A 355 19.02 -26.21 -1.87
CA LYS A 355 20.18 -26.96 -2.37
C LYS A 355 19.84 -28.41 -2.74
N ASP A 356 19.02 -29.07 -1.92
CA ASP A 356 18.72 -30.51 -2.07
C ASP A 356 17.71 -30.82 -3.18
N LYS A 357 16.93 -29.83 -3.62
CA LYS A 357 15.85 -29.99 -4.61
C LYS A 357 16.06 -29.13 -5.86
N ARG A 358 17.23 -28.50 -5.98
CA ARG A 358 17.53 -27.52 -7.03
C ARG A 358 17.32 -28.14 -8.41
N GLY A 359 16.53 -27.46 -9.26
CA GLY A 359 16.20 -27.91 -10.61
C GLY A 359 14.88 -28.68 -10.74
N ASP A 360 14.22 -29.03 -9.62
CA ASP A 360 12.86 -29.56 -9.65
C ASP A 360 11.83 -28.44 -9.82
N PHE A 361 10.91 -28.61 -10.77
CA PHE A 361 9.82 -27.65 -10.99
C PHE A 361 8.66 -27.92 -10.03
N LYS A 362 8.22 -26.88 -9.33
CA LYS A 362 7.03 -26.86 -8.48
C LYS A 362 5.87 -26.23 -9.25
N THR A 363 4.82 -27.00 -9.50
CA THR A 363 3.59 -26.48 -10.12
C THR A 363 2.68 -25.90 -9.05
N VAL A 364 2.19 -24.68 -9.24
CA VAL A 364 1.28 -23.99 -8.34
C VAL A 364 -0.01 -23.65 -9.08
N ILE A 365 -1.14 -24.16 -8.59
CA ILE A 365 -2.47 -23.95 -9.20
C ILE A 365 -3.38 -23.15 -8.26
N GLY A 366 -4.38 -22.46 -8.82
CA GLY A 366 -5.37 -21.71 -8.04
C GLY A 366 -4.86 -20.37 -7.51
N MET A 367 -3.86 -19.77 -8.17
CA MET A 367 -3.27 -18.49 -7.81
C MET A 367 -3.69 -17.38 -8.76
N GLN A 368 -3.97 -16.21 -8.20
CA GLN A 368 -4.20 -14.95 -8.91
C GLN A 368 -3.27 -13.88 -8.35
N TYR A 369 -2.98 -12.83 -9.12
CA TYR A 369 -1.97 -11.85 -8.73
C TYR A 369 -2.52 -10.42 -8.82
N LEU A 370 -2.29 -9.64 -7.77
CA LEU A 370 -2.50 -8.20 -7.77
C LEU A 370 -1.18 -7.56 -7.34
N GLY A 371 -0.63 -6.68 -8.15
CA GLY A 371 0.57 -5.91 -7.84
C GLY A 371 0.21 -4.47 -7.49
N ALA A 372 1.04 -3.83 -6.68
CA ALA A 372 1.06 -2.39 -6.54
C ALA A 372 2.49 -1.87 -6.58
N MET A 373 2.70 -0.74 -7.25
CA MET A 373 3.99 -0.05 -7.26
C MET A 373 3.83 1.46 -7.38
N ASN A 374 4.92 2.17 -7.07
CA ASN A 374 4.97 3.60 -7.30
C ASN A 374 5.36 3.93 -8.74
N HIS A 375 5.13 5.17 -9.18
CA HIS A 375 5.63 5.63 -10.48
C HIS A 375 7.16 5.44 -10.56
N PRO A 376 7.68 4.84 -11.65
CA PRO A 376 9.12 4.78 -11.89
C PRO A 376 9.70 6.18 -12.14
N GLY A 377 10.97 6.38 -11.75
CA GLY A 377 11.65 7.67 -11.80
C GLY A 377 11.73 8.38 -10.44
N GLY A 378 12.40 9.54 -10.40
CA GLY A 378 12.59 10.29 -9.15
C GLY A 378 13.33 9.50 -8.06
N GLY A 379 14.27 8.62 -8.45
CA GLY A 379 15.00 7.73 -7.54
C GLY A 379 14.34 6.37 -7.28
N ARG A 380 13.17 6.09 -7.89
CA ARG A 380 12.51 4.79 -7.81
C ARG A 380 12.75 3.96 -9.06
N ASN A 381 13.00 2.67 -8.85
CA ASN A 381 13.25 1.72 -9.92
C ASN A 381 11.97 1.37 -10.68
N ASP A 382 12.14 0.98 -11.93
CA ASP A 382 11.10 0.34 -12.73
C ASP A 382 11.20 -1.18 -12.62
N ILE A 383 10.16 -1.90 -13.03
CA ILE A 383 10.16 -3.38 -13.08
C ILE A 383 10.59 -3.88 -14.47
N PRO A 384 11.10 -5.12 -14.62
CA PRO A 384 11.49 -5.66 -15.92
C PRO A 384 10.32 -5.74 -16.91
N ASN A 385 10.54 -5.42 -18.18
CA ASN A 385 9.48 -5.44 -19.21
C ASN A 385 8.88 -6.84 -19.40
N ARG A 386 9.70 -7.89 -19.25
CA ARG A 386 9.23 -9.29 -19.27
C ARG A 386 8.17 -9.55 -18.21
N LEU A 387 8.31 -8.97 -17.02
CA LEU A 387 7.31 -9.04 -15.97
C LEU A 387 6.12 -8.12 -16.25
N LYS A 388 6.34 -6.87 -16.70
CA LYS A 388 5.26 -5.94 -17.09
C LYS A 388 4.28 -6.56 -18.07
N SER A 389 4.80 -7.30 -19.06
CA SER A 389 3.99 -7.98 -20.09
C SER A 389 2.99 -8.99 -19.53
N LYS A 390 3.17 -9.43 -18.28
CA LYS A 390 2.29 -10.38 -17.60
C LYS A 390 1.22 -9.70 -16.75
N PHE A 391 1.24 -8.37 -16.63
CA PHE A 391 0.28 -7.60 -15.85
C PHE A 391 -0.55 -6.67 -16.74
N PHE A 392 -1.85 -6.60 -16.45
CA PHE A 392 -2.63 -5.43 -16.85
C PHE A 392 -2.33 -4.28 -15.89
N SER A 393 -1.66 -3.25 -16.36
CA SER A 393 -1.13 -2.15 -15.56
C SER A 393 -1.93 -0.86 -15.78
N PHE A 394 -2.42 -0.24 -14.71
CA PHE A 394 -3.09 1.06 -14.82
C PHE A 394 -2.71 2.01 -13.68
N ASN A 395 -2.78 3.30 -13.99
CA ASN A 395 -2.42 4.38 -13.10
C ASN A 395 -3.60 4.81 -12.22
N MET A 396 -3.40 4.79 -10.90
CA MET A 396 -4.25 5.38 -9.89
C MET A 396 -3.80 6.82 -9.65
N ILE A 397 -4.63 7.76 -10.11
CA ILE A 397 -4.41 9.19 -9.95
C ILE A 397 -4.69 9.65 -8.52
N LEU A 398 -4.16 10.82 -8.15
CA LEU A 398 -4.45 11.41 -6.85
C LEU A 398 -5.96 11.71 -6.72
N PRO A 399 -6.59 11.39 -5.57
CA PRO A 399 -7.99 11.72 -5.35
C PRO A 399 -8.24 13.22 -5.50
N SER A 400 -9.37 13.59 -6.10
CA SER A 400 -9.78 14.98 -6.19
C SER A 400 -10.01 15.59 -4.81
N LEU A 401 -9.94 16.92 -4.67
CA LEU A 401 -10.24 17.61 -3.41
C LEU A 401 -11.62 17.26 -2.86
N ALA A 402 -12.61 17.07 -3.75
CA ALA A 402 -13.94 16.61 -3.37
C ALA A 402 -13.91 15.20 -2.75
N SER A 403 -13.06 14.30 -3.25
CA SER A 403 -12.86 12.98 -2.66
C SER A 403 -12.23 13.06 -1.27
N VAL A 404 -11.31 14.00 -1.04
CA VAL A 404 -10.68 14.23 0.27
C VAL A 404 -11.70 14.72 1.29
N ASP A 405 -12.57 15.67 0.91
CA ASP A 405 -13.66 16.13 1.79
C ASP A 405 -14.71 15.03 2.04
N ASN A 406 -15.05 14.23 1.03
CA ASN A 406 -15.95 13.09 1.20
C ASN A 406 -15.42 12.06 2.22
N ILE A 407 -14.09 11.94 2.36
CA ILE A 407 -13.48 11.05 3.34
C ILE A 407 -13.40 11.73 4.71
N TYR A 408 -12.60 12.78 4.83
CA TYR A 408 -12.28 13.37 6.14
C TYR A 408 -13.38 14.31 6.63
N GLY A 409 -14.02 15.06 5.73
CA GLY A 409 -15.18 15.88 6.05
C GLY A 409 -16.35 15.02 6.55
N ALA A 410 -16.58 13.84 5.97
CA ALA A 410 -17.61 12.93 6.48
C ALA A 410 -17.30 12.41 7.90
N MET A 411 -16.03 12.12 8.20
CA MET A 411 -15.62 11.75 9.58
C MET A 411 -15.85 12.89 10.57
N LEU A 412 -15.48 14.13 10.18
CA LEU A 412 -15.71 15.31 11.01
C LEU A 412 -17.21 15.55 11.24
N ARG A 413 -18.02 15.55 10.17
CA ARG A 413 -19.49 15.73 10.25
C ARG A 413 -20.17 14.66 11.10
N SER A 414 -19.67 13.42 11.07
CA SER A 414 -20.18 12.33 11.90
C SER A 414 -19.87 12.50 13.39
N ARG A 415 -18.79 13.22 13.73
CA ARG A 415 -18.37 13.45 15.12
C ARG A 415 -18.98 14.73 15.68
N PHE A 416 -18.81 15.84 14.97
CA PHE A 416 -19.28 17.16 15.36
C PHE A 416 -20.75 17.32 14.96
N THR A 417 -21.63 16.73 15.77
CA THR A 417 -23.08 16.87 15.59
C THR A 417 -23.63 17.97 16.49
N PRO A 418 -24.78 18.59 16.15
CA PRO A 418 -25.43 19.58 17.02
C PRO A 418 -25.80 19.06 18.42
N LYS A 419 -25.84 17.73 18.62
CA LYS A 419 -26.06 17.09 19.93
C LYS A 419 -24.79 17.00 20.78
N ALA A 420 -23.62 16.97 20.15
CA ALA A 420 -22.35 16.65 20.79
C ALA A 420 -21.40 17.85 20.92
N ALA A 421 -21.62 18.91 20.15
CA ALA A 421 -20.80 20.12 20.15
C ALA A 421 -21.65 21.38 19.96
N SER A 422 -21.12 22.54 20.34
CA SER A 422 -21.81 23.82 20.16
C SER A 422 -22.02 24.16 18.68
N PRO A 423 -23.07 24.92 18.30
CA PRO A 423 -23.35 25.24 16.90
C PRO A 423 -22.18 25.88 16.16
N LYS A 424 -21.42 26.75 16.83
CA LYS A 424 -20.23 27.40 16.26
C LYS A 424 -19.10 26.41 15.98
N VAL A 425 -18.84 25.48 16.91
CA VAL A 425 -17.83 24.42 16.74
C VAL A 425 -18.21 23.49 15.58
N VAL A 426 -19.50 23.17 15.43
CA VAL A 426 -20.01 22.40 14.28
C VAL A 426 -19.77 23.15 12.97
N GLU A 427 -20.07 24.45 12.92
CA GLU A 427 -19.83 25.28 11.73
C GLU A 427 -18.33 25.31 11.36
N LEU A 428 -17.46 25.59 12.33
CA LEU A 428 -16.00 25.63 12.11
C LEU A 428 -15.44 24.28 11.66
N SER A 429 -15.97 23.17 12.20
CA SER A 429 -15.52 21.82 11.84
C SER A 429 -15.67 21.53 10.33
N SER A 430 -16.68 22.11 9.68
CA SER A 430 -16.89 21.95 8.24
C SER A 430 -15.83 22.64 7.38
N ARG A 431 -15.15 23.66 7.92
CA ARG A 431 -14.10 24.42 7.24
C ARG A 431 -12.70 23.81 7.43
N LEU A 432 -12.52 22.96 8.43
CA LEU A 432 -11.24 22.31 8.75
C LEU A 432 -10.68 21.51 7.56
N THR A 433 -11.52 20.81 6.80
CA THR A 433 -11.03 20.00 5.68
C THR A 433 -10.33 20.87 4.63
N LYS A 434 -11.01 21.95 4.20
CA LYS A 434 -10.48 22.88 3.20
C LYS A 434 -9.24 23.61 3.70
N ALA A 435 -9.25 24.07 4.95
CA ALA A 435 -8.09 24.72 5.57
C ALA A 435 -6.86 23.78 5.59
N THR A 436 -7.05 22.52 5.97
CA THR A 436 -5.95 21.52 6.01
C THR A 436 -5.39 21.24 4.62
N ILE A 437 -6.27 21.13 3.61
CA ILE A 437 -5.89 20.93 2.21
C ILE A 437 -5.07 22.10 1.68
N ASP A 438 -5.53 23.33 1.92
CA ASP A 438 -4.84 24.54 1.43
C ASP A 438 -3.45 24.67 2.05
N LEU A 439 -3.32 24.40 3.36
CA LEU A 439 -2.03 24.36 4.03
C LEU A 439 -1.11 23.28 3.43
N TRP A 440 -1.63 22.06 3.26
CA TRP A 440 -0.88 20.94 2.71
C TRP A 440 -0.40 21.21 1.27
N LEU A 441 -1.25 21.80 0.41
CA LEU A 441 -0.89 22.17 -0.95
C LEU A 441 0.21 23.23 -0.96
N ASN A 442 0.13 24.24 -0.08
CA ASN A 442 1.15 25.28 0.04
C ASN A 442 2.51 24.72 0.49
N VAL A 443 2.49 23.89 1.54
CA VAL A 443 3.69 23.21 2.06
C VAL A 443 4.31 22.31 1.01
N LYS A 444 3.50 21.46 0.35
CA LYS A 444 3.96 20.52 -0.68
C LYS A 444 4.56 21.23 -1.90
N LYS A 445 3.98 22.36 -2.31
CA LYS A 445 4.47 23.14 -3.45
C LYS A 445 5.82 23.80 -3.15
N THR A 446 6.01 24.25 -1.91
CA THR A 446 7.18 25.07 -1.52
C THR A 446 8.34 24.20 -1.03
N LEU A 447 8.07 23.18 -0.21
CA LEU A 447 9.07 22.33 0.43
C LEU A 447 9.21 21.00 -0.32
N LEU A 448 9.92 21.04 -1.45
CA LEU A 448 10.22 19.87 -2.26
C LEU A 448 11.39 19.05 -1.70
N PRO A 449 11.37 17.72 -1.88
CA PRO A 449 12.50 16.86 -1.50
C PRO A 449 13.73 17.20 -2.35
N THR A 450 14.85 17.41 -1.68
CA THR A 450 16.18 17.66 -2.29
C THR A 450 17.19 16.67 -1.70
N PRO A 451 18.36 16.44 -2.31
CA PRO A 451 19.36 15.52 -1.74
C PRO A 451 19.69 15.80 -0.25
N ASN A 452 19.78 17.08 0.13
CA ASN A 452 20.02 17.49 1.52
C ASN A 452 18.77 17.37 2.44
N ARG A 453 17.58 17.19 1.87
CA ARG A 453 16.28 17.16 2.55
C ARG A 453 15.38 16.08 1.94
N PHE A 454 15.91 14.87 1.77
CA PHE A 454 15.22 13.78 1.09
C PHE A 454 13.97 13.31 1.86
N HIS A 455 13.92 13.55 3.16
CA HIS A 455 12.80 13.21 4.04
C HIS A 455 11.62 14.19 3.95
N TYR A 456 11.72 15.29 3.17
CA TYR A 456 10.64 16.27 2.96
C TYR A 456 9.62 15.72 1.96
N VAL A 457 8.93 14.65 2.37
CA VAL A 457 7.92 13.97 1.55
C VAL A 457 6.55 14.21 2.15
N PHE A 458 5.75 15.02 1.45
CA PHE A 458 4.37 15.34 1.82
C PHE A 458 3.39 14.57 0.93
N ASN A 459 2.60 13.68 1.54
CA ASN A 459 1.62 12.85 0.83
C ASN A 459 0.28 12.80 1.57
N MET A 460 -0.70 12.11 1.00
CA MET A 460 -2.06 12.02 1.55
C MET A 460 -2.12 11.38 2.95
N ARG A 461 -1.11 10.58 3.35
CA ARG A 461 -1.06 10.01 4.71
C ARG A 461 -0.87 11.10 5.78
N ASP A 462 -0.30 12.25 5.41
CA ASP A 462 -0.10 13.35 6.34
C ASP A 462 -1.42 14.03 6.70
N LEU A 463 -2.29 14.22 5.71
CA LEU A 463 -3.68 14.64 5.96
C LEU A 463 -4.37 13.67 6.92
N SER A 464 -4.21 12.37 6.68
CA SER A 464 -4.76 11.33 7.55
C SER A 464 -4.29 11.47 9.00
N ARG A 465 -3.01 11.75 9.24
CA ARG A 465 -2.45 11.92 10.58
C ARG A 465 -2.95 13.18 11.29
N VAL A 466 -3.17 14.28 10.56
CA VAL A 466 -3.75 15.51 11.12
C VAL A 466 -5.18 15.21 11.60
N PHE A 467 -6.02 14.63 10.75
CA PHE A 467 -7.39 14.28 11.15
C PHE A 467 -7.43 13.22 12.24
N GLN A 468 -6.49 12.26 12.25
CA GLN A 468 -6.39 11.28 13.34
C GLN A 468 -6.18 11.97 14.70
N GLY A 469 -5.31 12.98 14.77
CA GLY A 469 -5.07 13.74 15.99
C GLY A 469 -6.22 14.65 16.40
N VAL A 470 -6.88 15.29 15.42
CA VAL A 470 -8.09 16.07 15.70
C VAL A 470 -9.22 15.18 16.24
N LEU A 471 -9.35 13.97 15.68
CA LEU A 471 -10.35 12.98 16.09
C LEU A 471 -9.94 12.19 17.36
N SER A 472 -8.70 12.28 17.85
CA SER A 472 -8.35 11.63 19.12
C SER A 472 -8.73 12.48 20.34
N CYS A 473 -8.80 13.81 20.20
CA CYS A 473 -9.16 14.71 21.30
C CYS A 473 -10.65 14.58 21.71
N PRO A 474 -10.98 14.24 22.97
CA PRO A 474 -12.37 14.11 23.41
C PRO A 474 -13.21 15.38 23.20
N LEU A 475 -14.48 15.22 22.81
CA LEU A 475 -15.37 16.37 22.56
C LEU A 475 -15.61 17.24 23.80
N GLU A 476 -15.50 16.64 25.00
CA GLU A 476 -15.59 17.34 26.29
C GLU A 476 -14.51 18.40 26.48
N VAL A 477 -13.35 18.24 25.82
CA VAL A 477 -12.26 19.22 25.86
C VAL A 477 -12.52 20.37 24.87
N LEU A 478 -13.20 20.07 23.76
CA LEU A 478 -13.46 20.98 22.63
C LEU A 478 -14.68 21.88 22.87
N THR A 479 -14.63 22.65 23.95
CA THR A 479 -15.74 23.52 24.40
C THR A 479 -15.81 24.88 23.69
N SER A 480 -14.71 25.34 23.07
CA SER A 480 -14.62 26.66 22.44
C SER A 480 -14.03 26.63 21.03
N GLU A 481 -14.25 27.72 20.29
CA GLU A 481 -13.75 27.90 18.92
C GLU A 481 -12.21 27.93 18.91
N GLU A 482 -11.61 28.60 19.89
CA GLU A 482 -10.15 28.72 20.05
C GLU A 482 -9.52 27.35 20.34
N ARG A 483 -10.17 26.49 21.13
CA ARG A 483 -9.67 25.14 21.42
C ARG A 483 -9.69 24.25 20.19
N LEU A 484 -10.74 24.30 19.38
CA LEU A 484 -10.82 23.52 18.14
C LEU A 484 -9.76 23.97 17.13
N VAL A 485 -9.65 25.27 16.88
CA VAL A 485 -8.66 25.83 15.94
C VAL A 485 -7.24 25.66 16.46
N GLY A 486 -7.03 25.80 17.77
CA GLY A 486 -5.76 25.53 18.46
C GLY A 486 -5.32 24.08 18.33
N LEU A 487 -6.23 23.13 18.55
CA LEU A 487 -5.96 21.71 18.31
C LEU A 487 -5.58 21.45 16.86
N TRP A 488 -6.38 21.95 15.90
CA TRP A 488 -6.08 21.78 14.48
C TRP A 488 -4.71 22.33 14.11
N LYS A 489 -4.38 23.55 14.57
CA LYS A 489 -3.08 24.18 14.31
C LYS A 489 -1.94 23.36 14.93
N ASN A 490 -2.09 22.89 16.17
CA ASN A 490 -1.13 22.00 16.82
C ASN A 490 -0.89 20.74 15.99
N GLU A 491 -1.96 20.04 15.59
CA GLU A 491 -1.86 18.82 14.79
C GLU A 491 -1.21 19.05 13.43
N CYS A 492 -1.52 20.17 12.75
CA CYS A 492 -0.83 20.55 11.52
C CYS A 492 0.68 20.75 11.74
N LEU A 493 1.09 21.40 12.82
CA LEU A 493 2.51 21.62 13.11
C LEU A 493 3.23 20.33 13.53
N ARG A 494 2.60 19.47 14.35
CA ARG A 494 3.17 18.16 14.72
C ARG A 494 3.37 17.25 13.50
N VAL A 495 2.55 17.38 12.46
CA VAL A 495 2.66 16.55 11.24
C VAL A 495 3.57 17.17 10.18
N PHE A 496 3.51 18.48 9.97
CA PHE A 496 4.23 19.15 8.89
C PHE A 496 5.56 19.76 9.32
N ALA A 497 5.64 20.35 10.53
CA ALA A 497 6.84 21.07 10.99
C ALA A 497 7.86 20.15 11.67
N ASP A 498 7.42 19.13 12.43
CA ASP A 498 8.34 18.22 13.13
C ASP A 498 9.18 17.35 12.20
N LYS A 499 8.75 17.19 10.95
CA LYS A 499 9.54 16.51 9.91
C LYS A 499 10.69 17.36 9.38
N LEU A 500 10.71 18.66 9.66
CA LEU A 500 11.65 19.60 9.06
C LEU A 500 12.92 19.67 9.90
N SER A 501 14.06 19.75 9.22
CA SER A 501 15.37 19.85 9.86
C SER A 501 15.80 21.29 10.09
N ARG A 502 15.39 22.23 9.22
CA ARG A 502 15.81 23.63 9.29
C ARG A 502 14.78 24.50 9.97
N GLU A 503 15.24 25.39 10.84
CA GLU A 503 14.38 26.33 11.55
C GLU A 503 13.64 27.30 10.61
N VAL A 504 14.30 27.74 9.53
CA VAL A 504 13.67 28.58 8.50
C VAL A 504 12.48 27.88 7.84
N ASP A 505 12.61 26.58 7.56
CA ASP A 505 11.54 25.79 6.95
C ASP A 505 10.38 25.61 7.95
N LYS A 506 10.69 25.41 9.25
CA LYS A 506 9.69 25.37 10.33
C LYS A 506 8.93 26.68 10.44
N GLN A 507 9.63 27.81 10.51
CA GLN A 507 9.03 29.15 10.58
C GLN A 507 8.10 29.41 9.39
N PHE A 508 8.47 28.98 8.18
CA PHE A 508 7.58 29.04 7.02
C PHE A 508 6.27 28.28 7.24
N VAL A 509 6.31 27.05 7.75
CA VAL A 509 5.09 26.27 8.02
C VAL A 509 4.25 26.91 9.13
N HIS A 510 4.89 27.45 10.17
CA HIS A 510 4.20 28.19 11.23
C HIS A 510 3.46 29.41 10.68
N GLN A 511 4.10 30.19 9.81
CA GLN A 511 3.50 31.35 9.17
C GLN A 511 2.36 30.94 8.22
N ALA A 512 2.59 29.93 7.38
CA ALA A 512 1.57 29.42 6.46
C ALA A 512 0.33 28.91 7.21
N ALA A 513 0.51 28.23 8.35
CA ALA A 513 -0.60 27.78 9.19
C ALA A 513 -1.39 28.96 9.77
N HIS A 514 -0.71 30.03 10.18
CA HIS A 514 -1.36 31.25 10.67
C HIS A 514 -2.13 31.99 9.57
N GLU A 515 -1.58 32.10 8.35
CA GLU A 515 -2.24 32.72 7.19
C GLU A 515 -3.51 31.94 6.77
N VAL A 516 -3.42 30.61 6.71
CA VAL A 516 -4.57 29.73 6.45
C VAL A 516 -5.62 29.88 7.55
N CYS A 517 -5.20 29.96 8.82
CA CYS A 517 -6.09 30.18 9.95
C CYS A 517 -6.88 31.50 9.79
N SER A 518 -6.19 32.59 9.45
CA SER A 518 -6.84 33.88 9.22
C SER A 518 -7.80 33.88 8.04
N THR A 519 -7.54 33.06 7.02
CA THR A 519 -8.34 32.99 5.79
C THR A 519 -9.64 32.21 6.00
N HIS A 520 -9.58 31.07 6.69
CA HIS A 520 -10.73 30.15 6.84
C HIS A 520 -11.55 30.39 8.11
N PHE A 521 -10.91 30.82 9.21
CA PHE A 521 -11.54 30.99 10.52
C PHE A 521 -11.66 32.46 10.95
N GLY A 522 -11.07 33.39 10.20
CA GLY A 522 -11.14 34.83 10.49
C GLY A 522 -9.98 35.35 11.34
N ARG A 523 -9.78 36.68 11.29
CA ARG A 523 -8.61 37.35 11.90
C ARG A 523 -8.62 37.35 13.42
N GLU A 524 -9.80 37.38 14.04
CA GLU A 524 -9.92 37.40 15.51
C GLU A 524 -9.47 36.08 16.13
N LEU A 525 -9.99 34.95 15.62
CA LEU A 525 -9.56 33.62 16.05
C LEU A 525 -8.08 33.35 15.73
N ALA A 526 -7.58 33.82 14.58
CA ALA A 526 -6.17 33.70 14.24
C ALA A 526 -5.26 34.45 15.23
N LYS A 527 -5.68 35.63 15.71
CA LYS A 527 -4.98 36.37 16.78
C LYS A 527 -5.05 35.64 18.11
N ALA A 528 -6.21 35.11 18.48
CA ALA A 528 -6.40 34.37 19.73
C ALA A 528 -5.52 33.11 19.80
N VAL A 529 -5.30 32.46 18.66
CA VAL A 529 -4.46 31.26 18.52
C VAL A 529 -3.13 31.61 17.81
N HIS A 530 -2.62 32.82 18.01
CA HIS A 530 -1.34 33.22 17.41
C HIS A 530 -0.20 32.34 17.92
N GLU A 531 -0.07 32.24 19.25
CA GLU A 531 0.75 31.22 19.88
C GLU A 531 0.01 29.88 19.81
N THR A 532 0.70 28.84 19.33
CA THR A 532 0.04 27.54 19.15
C THR A 532 -0.02 26.83 20.50
N PRO A 533 -1.21 26.49 21.01
CA PRO A 533 -1.32 25.72 22.24
C PRO A 533 -0.75 24.32 22.04
N TRP A 534 0.05 23.87 23.00
CA TRP A 534 0.46 22.47 23.08
C TRP A 534 -0.67 21.62 23.66
N PHE A 535 -0.70 20.35 23.31
CA PHE A 535 -1.64 19.38 23.87
C PHE A 535 -0.86 18.19 24.44
N ALA A 536 -1.33 17.67 25.56
CA ALA A 536 -0.76 16.52 26.24
C ALA A 536 -1.87 15.68 26.87
N ASP A 537 -1.64 14.39 27.06
CA ASP A 537 -2.63 13.44 27.60
C ASP A 537 -2.35 12.98 29.04
N PHE A 538 -1.22 13.39 29.61
CA PHE A 538 -0.73 12.90 30.91
C PHE A 538 -0.86 13.94 32.04
N LEU A 539 -1.70 14.96 31.87
CA LEU A 539 -1.86 16.04 32.84
C LEU A 539 -2.75 15.65 34.02
N ARG A 540 -3.76 14.79 33.79
CA ARG A 540 -4.71 14.37 34.83
C ARG A 540 -4.13 13.36 35.79
N GLU A 541 -4.66 13.35 37.01
CA GLU A 541 -4.24 12.43 38.07
C GLU A 541 -5.17 11.21 38.14
N GLY A 542 -4.66 10.10 38.70
CA GLY A 542 -5.48 8.94 39.01
C GLY A 542 -6.50 9.29 40.08
N VAL A 543 -7.70 8.75 39.95
CA VAL A 543 -8.78 8.92 40.94
C VAL A 543 -8.86 7.63 41.75
N GLU A 544 -8.97 7.74 43.07
CA GLU A 544 -9.25 6.58 43.92
C GLU A 544 -10.70 6.13 43.71
N ASP A 545 -10.89 4.83 43.51
CA ASP A 545 -12.23 4.25 43.43
C ASP A 545 -12.88 4.17 44.83
N GLU A 546 -14.15 3.75 44.88
CA GLU A 546 -14.89 3.59 46.15
C GLU A 546 -14.27 2.52 47.08
N SER A 547 -13.34 1.71 46.57
CA SER A 547 -12.61 0.65 47.29
C SER A 547 -11.27 1.15 47.86
N GLY A 548 -10.84 2.38 47.54
CA GLY A 548 -9.54 2.95 47.89
C GLY A 548 -8.40 2.50 46.97
N GLU A 549 -8.69 1.85 45.85
CA GLU A 549 -7.70 1.52 44.81
C GLU A 549 -7.53 2.70 43.85
N LEU A 550 -6.28 3.11 43.62
CA LEU A 550 -5.96 4.23 42.73
C LEU A 550 -6.13 3.79 41.26
N LEU A 551 -7.18 4.27 40.59
CA LEU A 551 -7.40 3.98 39.18
C LEU A 551 -6.29 4.61 38.33
N PRO A 552 -5.92 3.99 37.19
CA PRO A 552 -4.96 4.56 36.27
C PRO A 552 -5.37 5.98 35.85
N ALA A 553 -4.41 6.91 35.87
CA ALA A 553 -4.65 8.29 35.46
C ALA A 553 -5.27 8.37 34.06
N PRO A 554 -6.41 9.07 33.88
CA PRO A 554 -7.11 9.11 32.61
C PRO A 554 -6.25 9.84 31.58
N LYS A 555 -6.01 9.19 30.44
CA LYS A 555 -5.21 9.71 29.34
C LYS A 555 -6.06 10.59 28.41
N ILE A 556 -6.25 11.85 28.80
CA ILE A 556 -7.13 12.78 28.10
C ILE A 556 -6.31 13.84 27.40
N TYR A 557 -6.30 13.80 26.07
CA TYR A 557 -5.56 14.75 25.23
C TYR A 557 -6.17 16.16 25.29
N GLU A 558 -5.52 17.07 26.01
CA GLU A 558 -6.05 18.39 26.37
C GLU A 558 -4.98 19.49 26.30
N PRO A 559 -5.39 20.78 26.16
CA PRO A 559 -4.43 21.87 26.01
C PRO A 559 -3.61 22.08 27.28
N VAL A 560 -2.32 22.29 27.08
CA VAL A 560 -1.33 22.55 28.13
C VAL A 560 -1.47 23.99 28.65
N PRO A 561 -1.62 24.20 29.97
CA PRO A 561 -1.69 25.55 30.54
C PRO A 561 -0.37 26.33 30.42
N SER A 562 0.75 25.69 30.76
CA SER A 562 2.10 26.24 30.63
C SER A 562 3.15 25.14 30.58
N LEU A 563 4.32 25.42 30.00
CA LEU A 563 5.43 24.47 29.98
C LEU A 563 5.95 24.14 31.38
N ASP A 564 5.81 25.06 32.35
CA ASP A 564 6.24 24.84 33.74
C ASP A 564 5.40 23.76 34.44
N VAL A 565 4.08 23.74 34.20
CA VAL A 565 3.17 22.71 34.72
C VAL A 565 3.54 21.34 34.16
N VAL A 566 3.81 21.27 32.85
CA VAL A 566 4.26 20.02 32.21
C VAL A 566 5.60 19.59 32.77
N ARG A 567 6.56 20.51 32.93
CA ARG A 567 7.88 20.21 33.47
C ARG A 567 7.79 19.60 34.87
N ALA A 568 6.97 20.18 35.74
CA ALA A 568 6.73 19.63 37.08
C ALA A 568 6.14 18.20 37.02
N LYS A 569 5.15 17.98 36.15
CA LYS A 569 4.52 16.65 35.99
C LYS A 569 5.49 15.61 35.41
N VAL A 570 6.34 16.02 34.47
CA VAL A 570 7.36 15.16 33.87
C VAL A 570 8.44 14.79 34.87
N ASN A 571 8.90 15.73 35.72
CA ASN A 571 9.86 15.45 36.78
C ASN A 571 9.28 14.46 37.80
N PHE A 572 8.00 14.61 38.17
CA PHE A 572 7.31 13.63 39.01
C PHE A 572 7.33 12.21 38.41
N TYR A 573 7.03 12.07 37.11
CA TYR A 573 7.10 10.76 36.44
C TYR A 573 8.54 10.24 36.29
N LEU A 574 9.53 11.12 36.16
CA LEU A 574 10.95 10.75 36.10
C LEU A 574 11.43 10.19 37.44
N GLU A 575 11.06 10.83 38.55
CA GLU A 575 11.34 10.34 39.91
C GLU A 575 10.70 8.96 40.12
N LYS A 576 9.40 8.84 39.81
CA LYS A 576 8.69 7.55 39.91
C LYS A 576 9.31 6.45 39.05
N TYR A 577 9.74 6.79 37.83
CA TYR A 577 10.45 5.84 36.98
C TYR A 577 11.75 5.34 37.63
N ASN A 578 12.51 6.26 38.25
CA ASN A 578 13.78 5.95 38.90
C ASN A 578 13.60 5.11 40.18
N GLU A 579 12.49 5.30 40.89
CA GLU A 579 12.09 4.46 42.02
C GLU A 579 11.72 3.05 41.58
N ASP A 580 10.89 2.92 40.53
CA ASP A 580 10.46 1.63 39.98
C ASP A 580 11.61 0.86 39.29
N ASN A 581 12.64 1.58 38.81
CA ASN A 581 13.77 1.01 38.07
C ASN A 581 15.14 1.41 38.64
N PRO A 582 15.52 0.95 39.85
CA PRO A 582 16.76 1.38 40.51
C PRO A 582 18.04 1.05 39.72
N SER A 583 18.02 -0.02 38.92
CA SER A 583 19.16 -0.46 38.11
C SER A 583 19.34 0.32 36.80
N LYS A 584 18.34 1.12 36.38
CA LYS A 584 18.32 1.85 35.11
C LYS A 584 17.89 3.31 35.29
N GLN A 585 18.37 3.95 36.35
CA GLN A 585 18.02 5.34 36.65
C GLN A 585 18.38 6.29 35.50
N MET A 586 17.47 7.22 35.22
CA MET A 586 17.60 8.26 34.21
C MET A 586 17.80 9.61 34.90
N ASN A 587 18.96 10.23 34.68
CA ASN A 587 19.28 11.58 35.17
C ASN A 587 19.10 12.58 34.02
N LEU A 588 17.84 12.95 33.76
CA LEU A 588 17.47 13.89 32.70
C LEU A 588 17.17 15.27 33.26
N VAL A 589 17.69 16.31 32.62
CA VAL A 589 17.33 17.70 32.91
C VAL A 589 16.24 18.15 31.93
N MET A 590 15.07 18.52 32.45
CA MET A 590 13.90 18.87 31.64
C MET A 590 13.88 20.36 31.27
N PHE A 591 14.65 20.75 30.25
CA PHE A 591 14.54 22.07 29.61
C PHE A 591 13.44 22.10 28.54
N ASP A 592 13.06 23.29 28.05
CA ASP A 592 11.88 23.48 27.20
C ASP A 592 11.85 22.61 25.94
N ALA A 593 13.00 22.45 25.28
CA ALA A 593 13.11 21.55 24.13
C ALA A 593 12.95 20.07 24.51
N ALA A 594 13.42 19.63 25.68
CA ALA A 594 13.19 18.27 26.16
C ALA A 594 11.71 18.00 26.45
N VAL A 595 11.02 18.97 27.07
CA VAL A 595 9.58 18.89 27.39
C VAL A 595 8.74 18.84 26.12
N THR A 596 9.03 19.70 25.14
CA THR A 596 8.31 19.72 23.86
C THR A 596 8.54 18.46 23.02
N HIS A 597 9.77 17.93 22.99
CA HIS A 597 10.03 16.63 22.36
C HIS A 597 9.32 15.47 23.07
N LEU A 598 9.28 15.47 24.41
CA LEU A 598 8.56 14.45 25.16
C LEU A 598 7.06 14.47 24.84
N MET A 599 6.45 15.65 24.78
CA MET A 599 5.04 15.79 24.37
C MET A 599 4.80 15.28 22.94
N ALA A 600 5.70 15.59 22.01
CA ALA A 600 5.62 15.07 20.64
C ALA A 600 5.74 13.54 20.60
N ILE A 601 6.67 12.95 21.35
CA ILE A 601 6.84 11.50 21.45
C ILE A 601 5.59 10.87 22.08
N SER A 602 5.12 11.38 23.21
CA SER A 602 3.92 10.91 23.92
C SER A 602 2.68 10.96 23.02
N ARG A 603 2.49 12.04 22.25
CA ARG A 603 1.43 12.15 21.23
C ARG A 603 1.51 11.05 20.17
N ILE A 604 2.71 10.61 19.77
CA ILE A 604 2.88 9.51 18.81
C ILE A 604 2.63 8.14 19.46
N ILE A 605 3.06 7.92 20.70
CA ILE A 605 2.78 6.68 21.46
C ILE A 605 1.28 6.48 21.61
N GLN A 606 0.51 7.53 21.85
CA GLN A 606 -0.93 7.38 22.05
C GLN A 606 -1.71 7.20 20.74
N MET A 607 -1.06 7.41 19.59
CA MET A 607 -1.72 7.21 18.30
C MET A 607 -1.66 5.74 17.89
N PRO A 608 -2.80 5.11 17.59
CA PRO A 608 -2.83 3.75 17.07
C PRO A 608 -1.94 3.62 15.83
N ARG A 609 -1.03 2.63 15.84
CA ARG A 609 0.01 2.42 14.82
C ARG A 609 0.94 3.63 14.64
N GLY A 610 1.18 4.37 15.72
CA GLY A 610 2.16 5.45 15.76
C GLY A 610 3.58 4.87 15.68
N SER A 611 4.43 5.46 14.85
CA SER A 611 5.85 5.13 14.80
C SER A 611 6.63 6.43 14.67
N ALA A 612 7.75 6.51 15.38
CA ALA A 612 8.61 7.69 15.34
C ALA A 612 10.03 7.29 14.99
N MET A 613 10.68 8.10 14.17
CA MET A 613 12.11 8.05 13.93
C MET A 613 12.70 9.29 14.59
N LEU A 614 13.51 9.09 15.62
CA LEU A 614 14.10 10.17 16.40
C LEU A 614 15.49 10.44 15.85
N VAL A 615 15.62 11.51 15.06
CA VAL A 615 16.88 11.88 14.42
C VAL A 615 17.53 13.00 15.21
N GLY A 616 18.78 12.80 15.63
CA GLY A 616 19.56 13.83 16.31
C GLY A 616 20.95 13.34 16.70
N VAL A 617 21.81 14.25 17.11
CA VAL A 617 23.17 13.91 17.56
C VAL A 617 23.17 12.97 18.77
N GLY A 618 24.15 12.08 18.83
CA GLY A 618 24.35 11.19 19.98
C GLY A 618 24.48 11.96 21.29
N GLY A 619 23.88 11.42 22.37
CA GLY A 619 23.88 12.05 23.69
C GLY A 619 22.78 13.09 23.93
N SER A 620 21.90 13.37 22.95
CA SER A 620 20.79 14.32 23.13
C SER A 620 19.58 13.77 23.92
N GLY A 621 19.72 12.59 24.55
CA GLY A 621 18.68 12.00 25.41
C GLY A 621 17.50 11.35 24.67
N LYS A 622 17.59 11.08 23.36
CA LYS A 622 16.47 10.55 22.54
C LYS A 622 15.90 9.24 23.09
N GLN A 623 16.77 8.26 23.32
CA GLN A 623 16.42 6.98 23.94
C GLN A 623 15.75 7.12 25.31
N SER A 624 16.31 7.99 26.18
CA SER A 624 15.80 8.19 27.53
C SER A 624 14.44 8.89 27.54
N LEU A 625 14.23 9.89 26.67
CA LEU A 625 12.93 10.55 26.50
C LEU A 625 11.88 9.58 25.93
N ALA A 626 12.25 8.73 24.98
CA ALA A 626 11.35 7.71 24.44
C ALA A 626 10.92 6.70 25.52
N ARG A 627 11.87 6.26 26.35
CA ARG A 627 11.60 5.37 27.48
C ARG A 627 10.72 6.03 28.54
N LEU A 628 10.98 7.30 28.86
CA LEU A 628 10.15 8.05 29.80
C LEU A 628 8.72 8.22 29.25
N ALA A 629 8.57 8.58 27.98
CA ALA A 629 7.25 8.73 27.36
C ALA A 629 6.47 7.41 27.35
N ALA A 630 7.13 6.27 27.09
CA ALA A 630 6.52 4.96 27.17
C ALA A 630 6.06 4.62 28.59
N TYR A 631 6.88 4.94 29.60
CA TYR A 631 6.50 4.79 31.00
C TYR A 631 5.31 5.68 31.38
N ILE A 632 5.31 6.95 30.97
CA ILE A 632 4.18 7.87 31.18
C ILE A 632 2.91 7.32 30.55
N ALA A 633 2.99 6.74 29.35
CA ALA A 633 1.86 6.10 28.67
C ALA A 633 1.39 4.81 29.36
N GLY A 634 2.17 4.24 30.29
CA GLY A 634 1.90 2.94 30.91
C GLY A 634 2.21 1.75 30.00
N HIS A 635 3.02 1.96 28.97
CA HIS A 635 3.39 0.91 28.01
C HIS A 635 4.56 0.08 28.54
N PHE A 636 4.50 -1.24 28.32
CA PHE A 636 5.65 -2.10 28.49
C PHE A 636 6.74 -1.69 27.50
N THR A 637 7.94 -1.35 27.99
CA THR A 637 9.05 -1.00 27.11
C THR A 637 9.82 -2.26 26.74
N PHE A 638 9.73 -2.67 25.49
CA PHE A 638 10.51 -3.77 24.92
C PHE A 638 11.72 -3.20 24.18
N GLN A 639 12.90 -3.75 24.45
CA GLN A 639 14.15 -3.40 23.77
C GLN A 639 15.00 -4.66 23.61
N ILE A 640 15.59 -4.83 22.44
CA ILE A 640 16.43 -5.99 22.13
C ILE A 640 17.79 -5.85 22.83
N THR A 641 18.28 -6.94 23.41
CA THR A 641 19.63 -6.99 24.00
C THR A 641 20.55 -7.79 23.09
N VAL A 642 21.33 -7.08 22.28
CA VAL A 642 22.18 -7.72 21.28
C VAL A 642 23.49 -8.23 21.90
N THR A 643 23.73 -9.54 21.75
CA THR A 643 25.00 -10.19 22.11
C THR A 643 25.93 -10.33 20.89
N LYS A 644 27.20 -10.71 21.10
CA LYS A 644 28.15 -10.91 19.99
C LYS A 644 27.72 -12.01 19.00
N THR A 645 26.91 -12.96 19.47
CA THR A 645 26.41 -14.11 18.69
C THR A 645 24.97 -13.93 18.24
N TYR A 646 24.42 -12.72 18.34
CA TYR A 646 23.05 -12.43 17.97
C TYR A 646 22.83 -12.60 16.46
N ASN A 647 21.84 -13.41 16.09
CA ASN A 647 21.53 -13.79 14.71
C ASN A 647 20.02 -13.71 14.47
N ASP A 648 19.59 -14.04 13.25
CA ASP A 648 18.17 -14.01 12.85
C ASP A 648 17.27 -14.87 13.76
N ASN A 649 17.77 -16.00 14.27
CA ASN A 649 17.00 -16.88 15.16
C ASN A 649 16.79 -16.23 16.54
N ALA A 650 17.82 -15.62 17.11
CA ALA A 650 17.70 -14.89 18.37
C ALA A 650 16.72 -13.72 18.25
N LEU A 651 16.73 -13.02 17.11
CA LEU A 651 15.73 -11.99 16.81
C LEU A 651 14.32 -12.57 16.72
N PHE A 652 14.15 -13.74 16.11
CA PHE A 652 12.84 -14.38 16.07
C PHE A 652 12.35 -14.76 17.46
N ASP A 653 13.22 -15.27 18.35
CA ASP A 653 12.86 -15.57 19.73
C ASP A 653 12.40 -14.31 20.48
N ASP A 654 13.14 -13.20 20.36
CA ASP A 654 12.81 -11.89 20.94
C ASP A 654 11.47 -11.35 20.40
N LEU A 655 11.27 -11.43 19.08
CA LEU A 655 10.01 -11.02 18.46
C LEU A 655 8.85 -11.90 18.95
N ARG A 656 9.03 -13.21 19.13
CA ARG A 656 7.96 -14.06 19.69
C ARG A 656 7.55 -13.60 21.10
N CYS A 657 8.51 -13.16 21.93
CA CYS A 657 8.20 -12.56 23.23
C CYS A 657 7.42 -11.24 23.09
N LEU A 658 7.82 -10.38 22.14
CA LEU A 658 7.09 -9.14 21.83
C LEU A 658 5.64 -9.43 21.43
N TYR A 659 5.43 -10.38 20.52
CA TYR A 659 4.09 -10.81 20.08
C TYR A 659 3.26 -11.47 21.20
N ALA A 660 3.91 -12.19 22.12
CA ALA A 660 3.21 -12.76 23.28
C ALA A 660 2.75 -11.66 24.25
N SER A 661 3.58 -10.65 24.51
CA SER A 661 3.23 -9.53 25.41
C SER A 661 2.17 -8.61 24.80
N ALA A 662 2.38 -8.15 23.56
CA ALA A 662 1.42 -7.28 22.88
C ALA A 662 0.13 -8.04 22.57
N GLY A 663 0.24 -9.27 22.07
CA GLY A 663 -0.91 -10.04 21.62
C GLY A 663 -1.61 -10.83 22.73
N GLN A 664 -0.98 -11.91 23.20
CA GLN A 664 -1.63 -12.84 24.15
C GLN A 664 -1.99 -12.20 25.49
N LYS A 665 -1.13 -11.32 26.02
CA LYS A 665 -1.37 -10.62 27.28
C LYS A 665 -2.17 -9.33 27.11
N ASN A 666 -2.38 -8.88 25.86
CA ASN A 666 -3.05 -7.63 25.52
C ASN A 666 -2.49 -6.43 26.32
N GLN A 667 -1.16 -6.36 26.41
CA GLN A 667 -0.43 -5.30 27.12
C GLN A 667 0.10 -4.28 26.10
N ALA A 668 -0.26 -3.00 26.26
CA ALA A 668 0.27 -1.93 25.42
C ALA A 668 1.81 -1.90 25.51
N THR A 669 2.50 -1.95 24.37
CA THR A 669 3.94 -2.25 24.32
C THR A 669 4.69 -1.33 23.38
N THR A 670 5.61 -0.52 23.89
CA THR A 670 6.50 0.31 23.05
C THR A 670 7.78 -0.46 22.73
N PHE A 671 8.08 -0.63 21.44
CA PHE A 671 9.31 -1.26 20.98
C PHE A 671 10.36 -0.21 20.63
N LEU A 672 11.41 -0.14 21.46
CA LEU A 672 12.57 0.72 21.26
C LEU A 672 13.64 -0.04 20.46
N LEU A 673 14.06 0.53 19.33
CA LEU A 673 15.11 0.00 18.47
C LEU A 673 16.20 1.07 18.28
N THR A 674 17.46 0.70 18.47
CA THR A 674 18.60 1.59 18.22
C THR A 674 19.41 1.12 17.01
N ASP A 675 20.13 2.03 16.36
CA ASP A 675 21.08 1.70 15.29
C ASP A 675 22.11 0.63 15.70
N LEU A 676 22.56 0.65 16.95
CA LEU A 676 23.49 -0.33 17.54
C LEU A 676 22.94 -1.77 17.56
N GLU A 677 21.62 -1.94 17.55
CA GLU A 677 20.94 -3.23 17.60
C GLU A 677 20.79 -3.88 16.20
N ILE A 678 21.02 -3.12 15.12
CA ILE A 678 20.87 -3.58 13.74
C ILE A 678 22.19 -4.23 13.27
N LYS A 679 22.28 -5.57 13.40
CA LYS A 679 23.49 -6.33 13.04
C LYS A 679 23.57 -6.75 11.57
N SER A 680 22.43 -6.92 10.92
CA SER A 680 22.34 -7.31 9.52
C SER A 680 21.29 -6.49 8.79
N GLU A 681 21.49 -6.25 7.50
CA GLU A 681 20.47 -5.60 6.66
C GLU A 681 19.18 -6.42 6.61
N GLY A 682 19.26 -7.74 6.82
CA GLY A 682 18.12 -8.64 6.91
C GLY A 682 17.15 -8.29 8.03
N PHE A 683 17.61 -7.66 9.12
CA PHE A 683 16.76 -7.22 10.24
C PHE A 683 15.80 -6.11 9.80
N LEU A 684 16.24 -5.21 8.92
CA LEU A 684 15.41 -4.13 8.41
C LEU A 684 14.19 -4.66 7.63
N GLU A 685 14.30 -5.82 6.99
CA GLU A 685 13.17 -6.46 6.30
C GLU A 685 12.12 -6.95 7.31
N TYR A 686 12.55 -7.55 8.42
CA TYR A 686 11.64 -8.01 9.46
C TYR A 686 10.91 -6.83 10.11
N PHE A 687 11.62 -5.74 10.40
CA PHE A 687 10.99 -4.52 10.93
C PHE A 687 10.07 -3.86 9.90
N ASN A 688 10.43 -3.84 8.62
CA ASN A 688 9.54 -3.33 7.57
C ASN A 688 8.26 -4.18 7.45
N SER A 689 8.37 -5.51 7.56
CA SER A 689 7.22 -6.41 7.57
C SER A 689 6.34 -6.14 8.80
N LEU A 690 6.94 -5.98 9.97
CA LEU A 690 6.26 -5.62 11.21
C LEU A 690 5.51 -4.28 11.11
N LEU A 691 6.11 -3.25 10.50
CA LEU A 691 5.47 -1.94 10.29
C LEU A 691 4.36 -1.98 9.23
N SER A 692 4.55 -2.77 8.17
CA SER A 692 3.71 -2.70 6.98
C SER A 692 2.53 -3.67 7.00
N THR A 693 2.79 -4.93 7.33
CA THR A 693 1.78 -6.00 7.41
C THR A 693 1.43 -6.35 8.86
N GLY A 694 2.33 -6.04 9.81
CA GLY A 694 2.23 -6.54 11.17
C GLY A 694 2.75 -7.96 11.32
N GLU A 695 3.08 -8.68 10.24
CA GLU A 695 3.42 -10.11 10.25
C GLU A 695 4.83 -10.34 9.69
N VAL A 696 5.63 -11.15 10.39
CA VAL A 696 6.96 -11.58 9.94
C VAL A 696 6.90 -13.03 9.44
N ALA A 697 7.27 -13.26 8.17
CA ALA A 697 7.26 -14.58 7.57
C ALA A 697 8.27 -15.52 8.27
N GLY A 698 7.85 -16.75 8.58
CA GLY A 698 8.71 -17.74 9.23
C GLY A 698 8.83 -17.59 10.75
N LEU A 699 8.22 -16.56 11.35
CA LEU A 699 8.30 -16.31 12.80
C LEU A 699 7.67 -17.45 13.62
N PHE A 700 6.47 -17.89 13.22
CA PHE A 700 5.76 -19.00 13.85
C PHE A 700 5.62 -20.17 12.88
N ALA A 701 5.73 -21.40 13.40
CA ALA A 701 5.44 -22.62 12.65
C ALA A 701 3.94 -22.69 12.29
N LYS A 702 3.59 -23.43 11.23
CA LYS A 702 2.21 -23.50 10.73
C LYS A 702 1.21 -23.94 11.81
N ASP A 703 1.53 -25.00 12.54
CA ASP A 703 0.67 -25.54 13.62
C ASP A 703 0.49 -24.54 14.77
N GLU A 704 1.54 -23.78 15.11
CA GLU A 704 1.49 -22.75 16.14
C GLU A 704 0.63 -21.56 15.71
N ARG A 705 0.68 -21.18 14.42
CA ARG A 705 -0.21 -20.14 13.86
C ARG A 705 -1.66 -20.58 13.93
N ASP A 706 -1.97 -21.81 13.54
CA ASP A 706 -3.33 -22.34 13.54
C ASP A 706 -3.89 -22.47 14.97
N SER A 707 -3.07 -22.90 15.92
CA SER A 707 -3.44 -22.94 17.34
C SER A 707 -3.76 -21.55 17.90
N LYS A 708 -2.89 -20.56 17.68
CA LYS A 708 -3.09 -19.17 18.14
C LYS A 708 -4.32 -18.53 17.51
N LYS A 709 -4.55 -18.79 16.23
CA LYS A 709 -5.74 -18.35 15.49
C LYS A 709 -7.03 -18.89 16.11
N ASN A 710 -7.05 -20.16 16.51
CA ASN A 710 -8.22 -20.76 17.15
C ASN A 710 -8.48 -20.17 18.55
N ALA A 711 -7.43 -19.91 19.34
CA ALA A 711 -7.56 -19.25 20.65
C ALA A 711 -8.18 -17.85 20.53
N GLU A 712 -7.82 -17.09 19.49
CA GLU A 712 -8.39 -15.76 19.22
C GLU A 712 -9.88 -15.82 18.87
N ILE A 713 -10.29 -16.77 18.03
CA ILE A 713 -11.70 -16.97 17.67
C ILE A 713 -12.54 -17.14 18.94
N HIS A 714 -12.05 -17.92 19.90
CA HIS A 714 -12.71 -18.09 21.20
C HIS A 714 -12.76 -16.77 22.01
N LEU A 715 -11.68 -16.01 22.08
CA LEU A 715 -11.62 -14.75 22.85
C LEU A 715 -12.53 -13.66 22.28
N VAL A 716 -12.60 -13.55 20.95
CA VAL A 716 -13.46 -12.59 20.23
C VAL A 716 -14.94 -12.94 20.42
N ASN A 717 -15.29 -14.23 20.34
CA ASN A 717 -16.65 -14.70 20.57
C ASN A 717 -17.07 -14.50 22.03
N PHE A 718 -16.16 -14.68 23.00
CA PHE A 718 -16.40 -14.45 24.42
C PHE A 718 -16.68 -12.97 24.75
N ARG A 719 -16.04 -12.02 24.07
CA ARG A 719 -16.23 -10.56 24.27
C ARG A 719 -17.48 -9.97 23.57
N GLY A 720 -18.43 -10.80 23.14
CA GLY A 720 -19.74 -10.38 22.64
C GLY A 720 -19.75 -9.64 21.29
N ARG A 721 -18.60 -9.47 20.62
CA ARG A 721 -18.55 -8.98 19.24
C ARG A 721 -18.71 -10.18 18.31
N GLN A 722 -19.93 -10.45 17.83
CA GLN A 722 -20.14 -11.40 16.73
C GLN A 722 -19.42 -10.90 15.47
N LEU A 723 -18.14 -11.24 15.34
CA LEU A 723 -17.41 -11.14 14.08
C LEU A 723 -17.66 -12.45 13.34
N ARG A 724 -18.35 -12.39 12.19
CA ARG A 724 -18.59 -13.58 11.34
C ARG A 724 -17.26 -14.28 11.08
N ALA A 725 -17.13 -15.49 11.63
CA ALA A 725 -15.94 -16.31 11.53
C ALA A 725 -15.61 -16.55 10.05
N THR A 726 -14.56 -15.89 9.57
CA THR A 726 -14.04 -16.10 8.23
C THR A 726 -12.51 -16.11 8.31
N GLU A 727 -11.94 -17.28 7.98
CA GLU A 727 -10.61 -17.78 8.34
C GLU A 727 -9.40 -16.92 7.92
N THR A 728 -9.58 -15.86 7.14
CA THR A 728 -8.50 -14.99 6.65
C THR A 728 -8.52 -13.60 7.30
N ARG A 729 -9.55 -13.27 8.10
CA ARG A 729 -9.58 -12.04 8.91
C ARG A 729 -8.86 -12.18 10.25
N PHE A 730 -8.55 -13.40 10.69
CA PHE A 730 -8.01 -13.66 12.03
C PHE A 730 -6.50 -13.42 12.15
N LEU A 731 -5.70 -13.73 11.13
CA LEU A 731 -4.27 -13.39 11.15
C LEU A 731 -4.03 -11.87 11.22
N PRO A 732 -4.81 -11.00 10.54
CA PRO A 732 -4.73 -9.58 10.82
C PRO A 732 -5.26 -9.21 12.21
N LEU A 733 -6.24 -9.88 12.82
CA LEU A 733 -6.82 -9.36 14.07
C LEU A 733 -5.89 -9.53 15.29
N PHE A 734 -5.14 -10.64 15.42
CA PHE A 734 -4.06 -10.76 16.42
C PHE A 734 -2.88 -9.80 16.15
N TYR A 735 -2.58 -9.52 14.87
CA TYR A 735 -1.39 -8.73 14.45
C TYR A 735 -1.69 -7.26 14.08
N VAL A 736 -2.94 -6.83 14.02
CA VAL A 736 -3.36 -5.47 13.61
C VAL A 736 -4.20 -4.82 14.69
N ARG A 737 -4.91 -5.60 15.51
CA ARG A 737 -5.70 -5.06 16.62
C ARG A 737 -4.89 -4.90 17.91
N GLU A 738 -3.84 -5.71 18.09
CA GLU A 738 -2.94 -5.67 19.27
C GLU A 738 -1.59 -5.00 18.95
N VAL A 739 -1.17 -4.97 17.66
CA VAL A 739 -0.04 -4.14 17.18
C VAL A 739 -0.49 -2.68 16.94
N THR A 740 -1.73 -2.29 17.31
CA THR A 740 -2.08 -0.86 17.39
C THR A 740 -1.26 -0.13 18.44
N ASP A 741 -0.82 -0.86 19.46
CA ASP A 741 -0.11 -0.32 20.62
C ASP A 741 1.40 -0.61 20.55
N MET A 742 1.87 -1.14 19.40
CA MET A 742 3.28 -1.34 19.12
C MET A 742 3.88 -0.12 18.43
N HIS A 743 4.64 0.64 19.20
CA HIS A 743 5.32 1.83 18.68
C HIS A 743 6.78 1.49 18.45
N LEU A 744 7.20 1.48 17.19
CA LEU A 744 8.60 1.37 16.84
C LEU A 744 9.26 2.74 16.92
N TYR A 745 10.30 2.83 17.75
CA TYR A 745 11.18 3.98 17.87
C TYR A 745 12.53 3.62 17.32
N ILE A 746 12.98 4.33 16.28
CA ILE A 746 14.34 4.17 15.75
C ILE A 746 15.16 5.38 16.19
N ASP A 747 16.17 5.13 17.03
CA ASP A 747 17.22 6.09 17.37
C ASP A 747 18.35 5.97 16.34
N THR A 748 18.59 7.04 15.58
CA THR A 748 19.66 7.16 14.57
C THR A 748 20.62 8.29 14.91
#